data_AF-A0A9P6TKB8-F1
#
_entry.id   AF-A0A9P6TKB8-F1
#
_cell.length_a   1.000
_cell.length_b   1.000
_cell.length_c   1.000
_cell.angle_alpha   90.00
_cell.angle_beta   90.00
_cell.angle_gamma   90.00
#
_symmetry.space_group_name_H-M   'P 1'
#
loop_
_entity.id
_entity.type
_entity.pdbx_description
1 polymer ?
#
loop_
_entity_poly.entity_id
_entity_poly.type
_entity_poly.pdbx_seq_one_letter_code
_entity_poly.pdbx_strand_id
1 'polypeptide(L)'
;MASRLLSNTLKTRVGLTKQFVRPAAAYSTRTTVLPNGFTIASEENKAAGAATVGVYIDAGSRAEKINGTANLLEHISLKGRESSFEKLGGVLRAFTGRQQSAYGAKVLGANVSEAVEILSDVVQAPIDASALENARESALKQQAANEEQLENVVFDHLHAIAFQGETLGRPAAGIKATVSALTADDLSAFQKENYVADRMVLVGSGDVDHDTLVKLAEQKFGSLEAGVETAAPKAVFTGSEIRLRDDLLPQAHIALAVEGAPYLSQDYFNLVVMQNIIGSWDRTLGASANLSSRLSTVVHQNHLANSFASFTQGYKDTGLFGLYFVTENREQIDDFVHFLQREWNRLSTTVTASEVERAKVQAQASFLLNLDSTCNVAHDIGSQVLATGKRLSAEEVKAAIYKISVGDIRKAADKYIFDQEVAVAGVGPVECLTDYTRVRGNMAYNSAKAPSRRAFSTHLPVLQQVAAATRAGSAPTVKNYINGEMVESKTDKWIELRNPATQELIGLVPETTQEELNEATAVAEAASKEWRKTTVLARQNVMMNLQLLIRQNQDKIAENIVLEQGKTFVDAKGDVFRGLQVVEQACALTSHLMGEKLTVAKDMETYMYREPLGVVGGICPFNFPAMIPLWMFPLAIAAGNSIVMKPSERDPGAMMMLAELAAQAGVPKGVLNVVHGSVDCVNHICDDERIKAISFVGSDKAGQHIYSRGNANGKRVQANLGAKNHAVILPDANKQATLNAVAGAAFGAAGQRCMALSTLVLVGESKDWLPELAERAKQLKVGYGMDPETDVGPVISVQSKERVERLVQSGVDEGANLLLDGRGVVVKGYEKGNFVGPTILSDVKANMECYREEIFGPVLVCLTVDTIDEAIELINKNPYGNGTAVFTNSGPNARKFEHEIDVGQVGINVPIPVPVPPFSFTGSRGSILGDMNFYGKSGLLFYTKPKTVTALWKESDADHTRSAVSMPTMH
;
A
#
# COMPACT_ATOMS: atom_id res chain seq x y z
N MET A 1 -42.06 -29.30 -21.65
CA MET A 1 -41.61 -30.69 -21.37
C MET A 1 -40.17 -30.68 -20.80
N ALA A 2 -39.88 -29.87 -19.78
CA ALA A 2 -38.57 -29.81 -19.12
C ALA A 2 -38.70 -29.22 -17.69
N SER A 3 -39.67 -29.70 -16.90
CA SER A 3 -39.82 -29.28 -15.49
C SER A 3 -40.45 -30.38 -14.60
N ARG A 4 -40.41 -31.65 -15.01
CA ARG A 4 -41.10 -32.75 -14.29
C ARG A 4 -40.25 -33.99 -14.01
N LEU A 5 -38.92 -33.93 -14.12
CA LEU A 5 -38.05 -35.12 -13.99
C LEU A 5 -37.00 -35.07 -12.86
N LEU A 6 -37.07 -34.12 -11.93
CA LEU A 6 -36.10 -34.05 -10.81
C LEU A 6 -36.71 -33.93 -9.41
N SER A 7 -38.01 -34.20 -9.24
CA SER A 7 -38.69 -34.02 -7.95
C SER A 7 -38.99 -35.29 -7.15
N ASN A 8 -38.47 -36.48 -7.52
CA ASN A 8 -38.88 -37.74 -6.88
C ASN A 8 -37.79 -38.72 -6.42
N THR A 9 -36.51 -38.30 -6.38
CA THR A 9 -35.44 -39.12 -5.78
C THR A 9 -34.67 -38.27 -4.79
N LEU A 10 -35.12 -38.29 -3.52
CA LEU A 10 -34.33 -38.09 -2.28
C LEU A 10 -35.30 -37.85 -1.11
N LYS A 11 -35.95 -38.93 -0.63
CA LYS A 11 -36.52 -39.01 0.72
C LYS A 11 -35.67 -39.99 1.53
N THR A 12 -34.53 -39.52 2.02
CA THR A 12 -33.85 -40.10 3.18
C THR A 12 -33.14 -38.97 3.90
N ARG A 13 -33.55 -38.74 5.16
CA ARG A 13 -33.04 -37.69 6.04
C ARG A 13 -31.53 -37.83 6.23
N VAL A 14 -30.76 -36.88 5.73
CA VAL A 14 -29.45 -36.53 6.27
C VAL A 14 -29.43 -35.01 6.44
N GLY A 15 -29.31 -34.55 7.68
CA GLY A 15 -29.26 -33.13 8.00
C GLY A 15 -27.98 -32.51 7.44
N LEU A 16 -28.10 -31.79 6.32
CA LEU A 16 -27.06 -30.89 5.83
C LEU A 16 -26.97 -29.68 6.78
N THR A 17 -26.16 -29.83 7.82
CA THR A 17 -25.62 -28.68 8.54
C THR A 17 -24.60 -28.01 7.62
N LYS A 18 -24.81 -26.72 7.35
CA LYS A 18 -23.77 -25.83 6.82
C LYS A 18 -22.53 -25.97 7.72
N GLN A 19 -21.50 -26.68 7.28
CA GLN A 19 -20.18 -26.58 7.87
C GLN A 19 -19.63 -25.20 7.51
N PHE A 20 -20.00 -24.22 8.32
CA PHE A 20 -19.10 -23.12 8.60
C PHE A 20 -17.79 -23.73 9.10
N VAL A 21 -16.65 -23.24 8.60
CA VAL A 21 -15.32 -23.51 9.15
C VAL A 21 -15.43 -23.33 10.68
N ARG A 22 -15.41 -24.45 11.41
CA ARG A 22 -15.28 -24.39 12.87
C ARG A 22 -13.92 -23.76 13.16
N PRO A 23 -13.79 -22.87 14.16
CA PRO A 23 -12.47 -22.54 14.69
C PRO A 23 -11.81 -23.87 15.07
N ALA A 24 -10.56 -24.08 14.66
CA ALA A 24 -9.80 -25.26 15.04
C ALA A 24 -9.95 -25.46 16.55
N ALA A 25 -10.39 -26.65 16.98
CA ALA A 25 -10.30 -26.99 18.39
C ALA A 25 -8.84 -26.78 18.81
N ALA A 26 -8.58 -26.13 19.95
CA ALA A 26 -7.23 -25.97 20.46
C ALA A 26 -6.69 -27.36 20.83
N TYR A 27 -5.98 -28.01 19.91
CA TYR A 27 -5.28 -29.25 20.19
C TYR A 27 -4.09 -28.91 21.08
N SER A 28 -4.05 -29.45 22.29
CA SER A 28 -2.96 -29.21 23.24
C SER A 28 -1.89 -30.29 23.07
N THR A 29 -0.62 -29.89 23.00
CA THR A 29 0.50 -30.83 22.99
C THR A 29 0.66 -31.48 24.36
N ARG A 30 0.64 -32.81 24.42
CA ARG A 30 0.94 -33.60 25.62
C ARG A 30 2.42 -34.00 25.60
N THR A 31 3.09 -33.92 26.75
CA THR A 31 4.50 -34.31 26.89
C THR A 31 4.67 -35.24 28.10
N THR A 32 5.43 -36.32 27.93
CA THR A 32 5.81 -37.25 28.99
C THR A 32 7.32 -37.51 28.89
N VAL A 33 8.02 -37.53 30.01
CA VAL A 33 9.46 -37.85 30.06
C VAL A 33 9.64 -39.15 30.82
N LEU A 34 10.34 -40.11 30.21
CA LEU A 34 10.64 -41.39 30.83
C LEU A 34 11.74 -41.25 31.90
N PRO A 35 11.90 -42.22 32.83
CA PRO A 35 12.94 -42.15 33.86
C PRO A 35 14.38 -42.03 33.34
N ASN A 36 14.65 -42.48 32.11
CA ASN A 36 15.95 -42.35 31.46
C ASN A 36 16.15 -41.00 30.73
N GLY A 37 15.18 -40.08 30.80
CA GLY A 37 15.25 -38.76 30.16
C GLY A 37 14.65 -38.69 28.75
N PHE A 38 14.24 -39.82 28.16
CA PHE A 38 13.63 -39.85 26.83
C PHE A 38 12.28 -39.15 26.82
N THR A 39 12.09 -38.19 25.90
CA THR A 39 10.88 -37.36 25.84
C THR A 39 9.91 -37.89 24.79
N ILE A 40 8.61 -37.91 25.12
CA ILE A 40 7.51 -38.21 24.21
C ILE A 40 6.63 -36.98 24.14
N ALA A 41 6.36 -36.48 22.94
CA ALA A 41 5.47 -35.34 22.72
C ALA A 41 4.45 -35.65 21.62
N SER A 42 3.17 -35.34 21.83
CA SER A 42 2.17 -35.55 20.78
C SER A 42 1.03 -34.54 20.76
N GLU A 43 0.47 -34.38 19.56
CA GLU A 43 -0.77 -33.64 19.32
C GLU A 43 -1.79 -34.55 18.63
N GLU A 44 -2.84 -34.93 19.38
CA GLU A 44 -3.82 -35.91 18.96
C GLU A 44 -4.95 -35.26 18.13
N ASN A 45 -5.16 -35.76 16.91
CA ASN A 45 -6.28 -35.39 16.05
C ASN A 45 -6.82 -36.63 15.31
N LYS A 46 -7.72 -37.36 16.00
CA LYS A 46 -8.37 -38.58 15.47
C LYS A 46 -9.19 -38.37 14.20
N ALA A 47 -9.55 -37.12 13.88
CA ALA A 47 -10.27 -36.80 12.65
C ALA A 47 -9.38 -36.78 11.39
N ALA A 48 -8.04 -36.80 11.56
CA ALA A 48 -7.10 -36.73 10.44
C ALA A 48 -6.97 -38.06 9.66
N GLY A 49 -7.27 -39.21 10.28
CA GLY A 49 -7.17 -40.57 9.70
C GLY A 49 -5.74 -41.06 9.40
N ALA A 50 -4.78 -40.15 9.24
CA ALA A 50 -3.36 -40.42 9.13
C ALA A 50 -2.59 -39.82 10.32
N ALA A 51 -1.47 -40.45 10.67
CA ALA A 51 -0.56 -40.02 11.72
C ALA A 51 0.85 -39.81 11.15
N THR A 52 1.59 -38.86 11.70
CA THR A 52 3.04 -38.76 11.52
C THR A 52 3.69 -39.08 12.86
N VAL A 53 4.62 -40.03 12.86
CA VAL A 53 5.51 -40.30 13.99
C VAL A 53 6.96 -40.07 13.59
N GLY A 54 7.78 -39.54 14.49
CA GLY A 54 9.19 -39.32 14.21
C GLY A 54 10.04 -39.21 15.46
N VAL A 55 11.30 -39.62 15.35
CA VAL A 55 12.32 -39.46 16.38
C VAL A 55 13.22 -38.31 15.95
N TYR A 56 13.28 -37.27 16.79
CA TYR A 56 14.14 -36.10 16.60
C TYR A 56 15.27 -36.17 17.62
N ILE A 57 16.47 -35.81 17.18
CA ILE A 57 17.72 -35.98 17.91
C ILE A 57 18.42 -34.62 17.96
N ASP A 58 18.79 -34.13 19.14
CA ASP A 58 19.57 -32.88 19.34
C ASP A 58 21.04 -33.09 18.92
N ALA A 59 21.27 -33.60 17.71
CA ALA A 59 22.58 -33.82 17.13
C ALA A 59 22.52 -33.68 15.60
N GLY A 60 23.25 -32.70 15.08
CA GLY A 60 23.50 -32.51 13.65
C GLY A 60 24.97 -32.20 13.42
N SER A 61 25.30 -31.43 12.37
CA SER A 61 26.72 -31.15 12.06
C SER A 61 27.50 -30.43 13.16
N ARG A 62 26.82 -29.69 14.04
CA ARG A 62 27.42 -29.02 15.20
C ARG A 62 27.99 -30.00 16.24
N ALA A 63 27.42 -31.20 16.33
CA ALA A 63 27.83 -32.23 17.29
C ALA A 63 28.98 -33.10 16.77
N GLU A 64 29.44 -32.88 15.53
CA GLU A 64 30.41 -33.74 14.86
C GLU A 64 31.85 -33.44 15.31
N LYS A 65 32.62 -34.51 15.55
CA LYS A 65 34.10 -34.43 15.59
C LYS A 65 34.68 -34.32 14.18
N ILE A 66 34.14 -35.12 13.24
CA ILE A 66 34.52 -35.14 11.82
C ILE A 66 33.30 -34.72 10.99
N ASN A 67 33.44 -33.69 10.16
CA ASN A 67 32.29 -33.10 9.47
C ASN A 67 31.66 -34.05 8.43
N GLY A 68 30.34 -34.20 8.43
CA GLY A 68 29.59 -35.10 7.55
C GLY A 68 29.21 -36.45 8.17
N THR A 69 29.56 -36.68 9.43
CA THR A 69 29.24 -37.92 10.17
C THR A 69 27.73 -38.11 10.32
N ALA A 70 26.99 -37.07 10.71
CA ALA A 70 25.54 -37.14 10.93
C ALA A 70 24.78 -37.39 9.62
N ASN A 71 25.17 -36.69 8.55
CA ASN A 71 24.58 -36.89 7.22
C ASN A 71 24.84 -38.31 6.70
N LEU A 72 26.08 -38.80 6.80
CA LEU A 72 26.40 -40.16 6.35
C LEU A 72 25.68 -41.23 7.18
N LEU A 73 25.52 -41.00 8.48
CA LEU A 73 24.73 -41.86 9.37
C LEU A 73 23.25 -41.91 8.95
N GLU A 74 22.66 -40.79 8.52
CA GLU A 74 21.31 -40.76 7.97
C GLU A 74 21.14 -41.73 6.78
N HIS A 75 22.03 -41.67 5.80
CA HIS A 75 21.99 -42.53 4.61
C HIS A 75 22.17 -44.01 4.95
N ILE A 76 23.04 -44.34 5.90
CA ILE A 76 23.25 -45.73 6.34
C ILE A 76 22.03 -46.25 7.09
N SER A 77 21.46 -45.45 7.99
CA SER A 77 20.33 -45.88 8.84
C SER A 77 19.05 -46.14 8.06
N LEU A 78 18.87 -45.53 6.89
CA LEU A 78 17.69 -45.72 6.04
C LEU A 78 17.81 -46.92 5.09
N LYS A 79 19.03 -47.30 4.71
CA LYS A 79 19.26 -48.25 3.63
C LYS A 79 18.66 -49.62 3.93
N GLY A 80 17.87 -50.13 2.97
CA GLY A 80 17.24 -51.46 3.06
C GLY A 80 15.97 -51.50 3.93
N ARG A 81 15.61 -50.39 4.60
CA ARG A 81 14.42 -50.28 5.45
C ARG A 81 13.25 -49.56 4.77
N GLU A 82 13.49 -48.95 3.61
CA GLU A 82 12.49 -48.23 2.80
C GLU A 82 11.29 -49.12 2.44
N SER A 83 11.56 -50.34 1.97
CA SER A 83 10.51 -51.32 1.60
C SER A 83 9.62 -51.75 2.76
N SER A 84 10.08 -51.62 4.01
CA SER A 84 9.28 -51.92 5.20
C SER A 84 8.24 -50.83 5.47
N PHE A 85 8.57 -49.56 5.17
CA PHE A 85 7.63 -48.44 5.31
C PHE A 85 6.64 -48.36 4.13
N GLU A 86 7.07 -48.72 2.92
CA GLU A 86 6.16 -48.80 1.76
C GLU A 86 5.04 -49.84 1.97
N LYS A 87 5.35 -50.97 2.63
CA LYS A 87 4.35 -51.99 3.00
C LYS A 87 3.29 -51.50 3.99
N LEU A 88 3.60 -50.47 4.77
CA LEU A 88 2.66 -49.81 5.69
C LEU A 88 1.80 -48.75 4.97
N GLY A 89 1.96 -48.58 3.65
CA GLY A 89 1.31 -47.51 2.88
C GLY A 89 1.79 -46.12 3.28
N GLY A 90 2.99 -46.03 3.87
CA GLY A 90 3.54 -44.81 4.46
C GLY A 90 4.70 -44.21 3.68
N VAL A 91 5.05 -42.97 4.02
CA VAL A 91 6.20 -42.25 3.44
C VAL A 91 7.23 -42.00 4.53
N LEU A 92 8.44 -42.53 4.33
CA LEU A 92 9.61 -42.32 5.18
C LEU A 92 10.30 -40.99 4.81
N ARG A 93 10.79 -40.28 5.82
CA ARG A 93 11.55 -39.04 5.68
C ARG A 93 12.68 -39.03 6.69
N ALA A 94 13.83 -38.55 6.28
CA ALA A 94 14.88 -38.15 7.20
C ALA A 94 15.39 -36.75 6.84
N PHE A 95 16.02 -36.13 7.82
CA PHE A 95 16.58 -34.80 7.70
C PHE A 95 17.72 -34.64 8.69
N THR A 96 18.85 -34.13 8.22
CA THR A 96 19.99 -33.75 9.05
C THR A 96 20.34 -32.30 8.78
N GLY A 97 20.31 -31.48 9.83
CA GLY A 97 20.70 -30.08 9.81
C GLY A 97 21.94 -29.81 10.64
N ARG A 98 22.17 -28.53 10.95
CA ARG A 98 23.29 -28.11 11.82
C ARG A 98 23.07 -28.49 13.29
N GLN A 99 21.83 -28.42 13.79
CA GLN A 99 21.52 -28.69 15.19
C GLN A 99 20.95 -30.09 15.45
N GLN A 100 20.10 -30.58 14.55
CA GLN A 100 19.30 -31.76 14.78
C GLN A 100 19.26 -32.68 13.57
N SER A 101 19.04 -33.96 13.85
CA SER A 101 18.67 -35.00 12.89
C SER A 101 17.29 -35.54 13.24
N ALA A 102 16.53 -35.98 12.24
CA ALA A 102 15.20 -36.50 12.43
C ALA A 102 14.91 -37.67 11.47
N TYR A 103 14.22 -38.67 11.98
CA TYR A 103 13.68 -39.80 11.20
C TYR A 103 12.19 -39.87 11.45
N GLY A 104 11.36 -39.84 10.40
CA GLY A 104 9.91 -39.80 10.54
C GLY A 104 9.18 -40.56 9.46
N ALA A 105 8.00 -41.05 9.81
CA ALA A 105 7.12 -41.79 8.92
C ALA A 105 5.70 -41.24 9.02
N LYS A 106 5.08 -41.02 7.86
CA LYS A 106 3.64 -40.75 7.75
C LYS A 106 2.92 -42.05 7.44
N VAL A 107 2.01 -42.50 8.30
CA VAL A 107 1.28 -43.77 8.21
C VAL A 107 -0.20 -43.58 8.53
N LEU A 108 -1.03 -44.60 8.31
CA LEU A 108 -2.39 -44.64 8.84
C LEU A 108 -2.36 -44.82 10.37
N GLY A 109 -3.36 -44.31 11.09
CA GLY A 109 -3.41 -44.40 12.56
C GLY A 109 -3.28 -45.83 13.09
N ALA A 110 -3.82 -46.81 12.36
CA ALA A 110 -3.71 -48.23 12.69
C ALA A 110 -2.27 -48.79 12.63
N ASN A 111 -1.33 -48.11 11.96
CA ASN A 111 0.03 -48.57 11.72
C ASN A 111 1.09 -47.80 12.52
N VAL A 112 0.67 -47.01 13.52
CA VAL A 112 1.57 -46.21 14.36
C VAL A 112 2.55 -47.10 15.14
N SER A 113 2.08 -48.23 15.67
CA SER A 113 2.92 -49.15 16.46
C SER A 113 4.07 -49.72 15.64
N GLU A 114 3.78 -50.21 14.43
CA GLU A 114 4.77 -50.73 13.50
C GLU A 114 5.75 -49.64 13.05
N ALA A 115 5.27 -48.41 12.83
CA ALA A 115 6.13 -47.30 12.46
C ALA A 115 7.12 -46.92 13.58
N VAL A 116 6.68 -46.90 14.85
CA VAL A 116 7.57 -46.66 16.01
C VAL A 116 8.59 -47.79 16.15
N GLU A 117 8.20 -49.03 15.88
CA GLU A 117 9.12 -50.17 15.86
C GLU A 117 10.26 -49.97 14.86
N ILE A 118 9.92 -49.65 13.61
CA ILE A 118 10.94 -49.47 12.57
C ILE A 118 11.81 -48.24 12.88
N LEU A 119 11.24 -47.15 13.38
CA LEU A 119 12.00 -45.95 13.78
C LEU A 119 12.97 -46.25 14.93
N SER A 120 12.55 -47.07 15.91
CA SER A 120 13.43 -47.56 16.97
C SER A 120 14.62 -48.33 16.41
N ASP A 121 14.38 -49.23 15.45
CA ASP A 121 15.45 -49.98 14.80
C ASP A 121 16.38 -49.08 13.98
N VAL A 122 15.85 -48.06 13.31
CA VAL A 122 16.64 -47.10 12.52
C VAL A 122 17.65 -46.34 13.37
N VAL A 123 17.27 -45.89 14.57
CA VAL A 123 18.14 -45.08 15.43
C VAL A 123 19.05 -45.93 16.33
N GLN A 124 18.70 -47.18 16.63
CA GLN A 124 19.46 -48.05 17.55
C GLN A 124 20.28 -49.14 16.87
N ALA A 125 20.04 -49.43 15.59
CA ALA A 125 20.76 -50.51 14.92
C ALA A 125 22.27 -50.22 14.82
N PRO A 126 23.11 -51.28 14.94
CA PRO A 126 24.54 -51.15 14.74
C PRO A 126 24.85 -50.75 13.29
N ILE A 127 25.92 -50.00 13.12
CA ILE A 127 26.39 -49.53 11.81
C ILE A 127 26.89 -50.72 10.99
N ASP A 128 26.25 -50.98 9.86
CA ASP A 128 26.70 -51.98 8.90
C ASP A 128 27.85 -51.43 8.04
N ALA A 129 29.07 -51.87 8.33
CA ALA A 129 30.26 -51.49 7.58
C ALA A 129 30.17 -51.85 6.09
N SER A 130 29.38 -52.86 5.70
CA SER A 130 29.20 -53.24 4.30
C SER A 130 28.29 -52.28 3.52
N ALA A 131 27.46 -51.50 4.22
CA ALA A 131 26.60 -50.47 3.64
C ALA A 131 27.30 -49.12 3.45
N LEU A 132 28.44 -48.91 4.11
CA LEU A 132 29.16 -47.63 4.19
C LEU A 132 29.52 -47.04 2.83
N GLU A 133 30.16 -47.79 1.94
CA GLU A 133 30.60 -47.23 0.63
C GLU A 133 29.44 -46.81 -0.26
N ASN A 134 28.33 -47.55 -0.20
CA ASN A 134 27.13 -47.18 -0.95
C ASN A 134 26.45 -45.93 -0.36
N ALA A 135 26.38 -45.84 0.97
CA ALA A 135 25.83 -44.65 1.63
C ALA A 135 26.72 -43.42 1.38
N ARG A 136 28.04 -43.61 1.31
CA ARG A 136 29.00 -42.58 0.92
C ARG A 136 28.75 -42.10 -0.50
N GLU A 137 28.51 -43.00 -1.45
CA GLU A 137 28.13 -42.63 -2.81
C GLU A 137 26.86 -41.78 -2.84
N SER A 138 25.80 -42.20 -2.11
CA SER A 138 24.56 -41.43 -1.98
C SER A 138 24.78 -40.06 -1.34
N ALA A 139 25.56 -39.98 -0.26
CA ALA A 139 25.86 -38.74 0.43
C ALA A 139 26.66 -37.77 -0.45
N LEU A 140 27.67 -38.27 -1.19
CA LEU A 140 28.44 -37.48 -2.13
C LEU A 140 27.61 -37.02 -3.33
N LYS A 141 26.66 -37.84 -3.80
CA LYS A 141 25.71 -37.46 -4.84
C LYS A 141 24.75 -36.37 -4.37
N GLN A 142 24.25 -36.47 -3.13
CA GLN A 142 23.44 -35.41 -2.51
C GLN A 142 24.26 -34.13 -2.36
N GLN A 143 25.53 -34.22 -1.94
CA GLN A 143 26.41 -33.06 -1.83
C GLN A 143 26.62 -32.39 -3.19
N ALA A 144 26.90 -33.17 -4.24
CA ALA A 144 27.03 -32.64 -5.60
C ALA A 144 25.74 -31.95 -6.08
N ALA A 145 24.57 -32.53 -5.79
CA ALA A 145 23.28 -31.91 -6.11
C ALA A 145 23.04 -30.62 -5.32
N ASN A 146 23.48 -30.54 -4.06
CA ASN A 146 23.40 -29.32 -3.26
C ASN A 146 24.32 -28.22 -3.80
N GLU A 147 25.50 -28.58 -4.32
CA GLU A 147 26.45 -27.66 -4.95
C GLU A 147 25.91 -27.04 -6.26
N GLU A 148 24.99 -27.73 -6.96
CA GLU A 148 24.27 -27.15 -8.11
C GLU A 148 23.25 -26.07 -7.69
N GLN A 149 22.79 -26.08 -6.43
CA GLN A 149 21.89 -25.07 -5.88
C GLN A 149 22.68 -23.94 -5.22
N LEU A 150 22.94 -22.86 -5.97
CA LEU A 150 23.77 -21.74 -5.52
C LEU A 150 23.29 -21.06 -4.23
N GLU A 151 21.99 -21.11 -3.91
CA GLU A 151 21.47 -20.65 -2.61
C GLU A 151 22.10 -21.43 -1.45
N ASN A 152 22.12 -22.76 -1.51
CA ASN A 152 22.71 -23.61 -0.47
C ASN A 152 24.22 -23.33 -0.33
N VAL A 153 24.92 -23.15 -1.45
CA VAL A 153 26.35 -22.81 -1.48
C VAL A 153 26.60 -21.48 -0.78
N VAL A 154 25.80 -20.44 -1.09
CA VAL A 154 25.90 -19.14 -0.44
C VAL A 154 25.62 -19.25 1.06
N PHE A 155 24.59 -19.98 1.48
CA PHE A 155 24.27 -20.15 2.91
C PHE A 155 25.34 -20.94 3.66
N ASP A 156 25.94 -21.98 3.07
CA ASP A 156 27.05 -22.71 3.70
C ASP A 156 28.27 -21.81 3.91
N HIS A 157 28.61 -20.99 2.91
CA HIS A 157 29.65 -19.98 3.03
C HIS A 157 29.31 -18.89 4.05
N LEU A 158 28.06 -18.43 4.09
CA LEU A 158 27.58 -17.46 5.07
C LEU A 158 27.75 -17.98 6.50
N HIS A 159 27.43 -19.25 6.77
CA HIS A 159 27.65 -19.84 8.09
C HIS A 159 29.13 -19.97 8.43
N ALA A 160 29.95 -20.41 7.46
CA ALA A 160 31.39 -20.58 7.65
C ALA A 160 32.09 -19.27 8.03
N ILE A 161 31.69 -18.14 7.44
CA ILE A 161 32.24 -16.81 7.74
C ILE A 161 31.55 -16.13 8.93
N ALA A 162 30.30 -16.47 9.24
CA ALA A 162 29.60 -15.96 10.42
C ALA A 162 30.16 -16.57 11.72
N PHE A 163 30.50 -17.85 11.69
CA PHE A 163 30.93 -18.63 12.85
C PHE A 163 32.31 -19.28 12.60
N GLN A 164 33.31 -18.46 12.32
CA GLN A 164 34.66 -18.94 12.01
C GLN A 164 35.26 -19.74 13.17
N GLY A 165 35.79 -20.92 12.85
CA GLY A 165 36.40 -21.82 13.85
C GLY A 165 35.40 -22.57 14.74
N GLU A 166 34.11 -22.23 14.69
CA GLU A 166 33.05 -22.89 15.44
C GLU A 166 32.45 -24.06 14.66
N THR A 167 31.89 -25.04 15.36
CA THR A 167 31.22 -26.18 14.71
C THR A 167 29.95 -25.78 13.97
N LEU A 168 29.31 -24.66 14.36
CA LEU A 168 28.12 -24.12 13.70
C LEU A 168 28.40 -23.59 12.29
N GLY A 169 29.65 -23.20 12.00
CA GLY A 169 30.08 -22.77 10.67
C GLY A 169 30.25 -23.91 9.66
N ARG A 170 30.19 -25.17 10.09
CA ARG A 170 30.42 -26.33 9.23
C ARG A 170 29.18 -26.64 8.37
N PRO A 171 29.36 -27.06 7.10
CA PRO A 171 28.26 -27.53 6.25
C PRO A 171 27.49 -28.69 6.89
N ALA A 172 26.16 -28.69 6.74
CA ALA A 172 25.32 -29.76 7.28
C ALA A 172 25.58 -31.11 6.60
N ALA A 173 25.87 -31.08 5.29
CA ALA A 173 26.10 -32.29 4.49
C ALA A 173 27.51 -32.89 4.67
N GLY A 174 28.45 -32.14 5.25
CA GLY A 174 29.87 -32.49 5.26
C GLY A 174 30.63 -31.93 4.05
N ILE A 175 31.95 -32.10 4.06
CA ILE A 175 32.81 -31.83 2.89
C ILE A 175 33.34 -33.15 2.31
N LYS A 176 33.54 -33.17 0.99
CA LYS A 176 33.94 -34.39 0.26
C LYS A 176 35.14 -35.11 0.88
N ALA A 177 36.15 -34.34 1.29
CA ALA A 177 37.38 -34.88 1.88
C ALA A 177 37.12 -35.64 3.19
N THR A 178 36.28 -35.11 4.09
CA THR A 178 35.97 -35.76 5.36
C THR A 178 34.99 -36.91 5.16
N VAL A 179 33.96 -36.74 4.32
CA VAL A 179 32.97 -37.80 4.02
C VAL A 179 33.64 -39.03 3.39
N SER A 180 34.66 -38.80 2.56
CA SER A 180 35.46 -39.89 1.95
C SER A 180 36.42 -40.58 2.93
N ALA A 181 36.76 -39.93 4.05
CA ALA A 181 37.67 -40.47 5.05
C ALA A 181 36.97 -41.14 6.25
N LEU A 182 35.67 -40.89 6.45
CA LEU A 182 34.89 -41.43 7.58
C LEU A 182 34.85 -42.96 7.58
N THR A 183 35.07 -43.56 8.75
CA THR A 183 35.00 -45.00 8.99
C THR A 183 33.70 -45.41 9.70
N ALA A 184 33.40 -46.70 9.71
CA ALA A 184 32.27 -47.24 10.49
C ALA A 184 32.45 -47.02 12.01
N ASP A 185 33.69 -46.97 12.49
CA ASP A 185 34.01 -46.71 13.89
C ASP A 185 33.69 -45.25 14.26
N ASP A 186 33.97 -44.29 13.37
CA ASP A 186 33.62 -42.88 13.58
C ASP A 186 32.11 -42.68 13.70
N LEU A 187 31.34 -43.35 12.84
CA LEU A 187 29.88 -43.32 12.85
C LEU A 187 29.31 -43.97 14.11
N SER A 188 29.87 -45.12 14.51
CA SER A 188 29.47 -45.83 15.72
C SER A 188 29.77 -45.02 16.98
N ALA A 189 30.92 -44.32 17.02
CA ALA A 189 31.28 -43.43 18.11
C ALA A 189 30.33 -42.23 18.20
N PHE A 190 29.97 -41.63 17.06
CA PHE A 190 29.02 -40.52 17.01
C PHE A 190 27.62 -40.95 17.45
N GLN A 191 27.12 -42.09 16.96
CA GLN A 191 25.84 -42.66 17.37
C GLN A 191 25.84 -42.91 18.89
N LYS A 192 26.86 -43.59 19.42
CA LYS A 192 26.97 -43.87 20.87
C LYS A 192 26.98 -42.61 21.74
N GLU A 193 27.64 -41.54 21.29
CA GLU A 193 27.77 -40.29 22.04
C GLU A 193 26.52 -39.40 21.98
N ASN A 194 25.77 -39.44 20.87
CA ASN A 194 24.71 -38.48 20.60
C ASN A 194 23.30 -39.08 20.57
N TYR A 195 23.16 -40.38 20.28
CA TYR A 195 21.87 -41.07 20.19
C TYR A 195 21.49 -41.66 21.56
N VAL A 196 21.42 -40.78 22.56
CA VAL A 196 21.15 -41.08 23.97
C VAL A 196 19.77 -40.54 24.37
N ALA A 197 19.19 -41.11 25.43
CA ALA A 197 17.79 -40.95 25.79
C ALA A 197 17.36 -39.47 25.94
N ASP A 198 18.11 -38.70 26.72
CA ASP A 198 17.86 -37.29 27.06
C ASP A 198 18.08 -36.29 25.91
N ARG A 199 18.64 -36.74 24.79
CA ARG A 199 18.83 -35.93 23.57
C ARG A 199 17.81 -36.25 22.48
N MET A 200 16.84 -37.11 22.77
CA MET A 200 15.84 -37.53 21.80
C MET A 200 14.41 -37.22 22.23
N VAL A 201 13.58 -36.92 21.25
CA VAL A 201 12.13 -36.85 21.40
C VAL A 201 11.41 -37.70 20.37
N LEU A 202 10.53 -38.59 20.85
CA LEU A 202 9.54 -39.26 20.00
C LEU A 202 8.32 -38.35 19.88
N VAL A 203 7.99 -37.99 18.64
CA VAL A 203 6.89 -37.09 18.31
C VAL A 203 5.77 -37.84 17.59
N GLY A 204 4.52 -37.57 17.97
CA GLY A 204 3.33 -37.99 17.23
C GLY A 204 2.39 -36.83 16.88
N SER A 205 1.86 -36.80 15.65
CA SER A 205 0.84 -35.84 15.23
C SER A 205 -0.23 -36.51 14.36
N GLY A 206 -1.51 -36.19 14.57
CA GLY A 206 -2.63 -36.73 13.79
C GLY A 206 -3.38 -37.84 14.52
N ASP A 207 -3.78 -38.91 13.82
CA ASP A 207 -4.50 -40.04 14.43
C ASP A 207 -3.59 -40.92 15.29
N VAL A 208 -3.16 -40.36 16.42
CA VAL A 208 -2.23 -40.96 17.37
C VAL A 208 -2.75 -40.77 18.79
N ASP A 209 -2.49 -41.76 19.66
CA ASP A 209 -2.87 -41.75 21.07
C ASP A 209 -1.60 -41.62 21.93
N HIS A 210 -1.52 -40.59 22.78
CA HIS A 210 -0.30 -40.29 23.54
C HIS A 210 0.09 -41.43 24.50
N ASP A 211 -0.89 -42.02 25.19
CA ASP A 211 -0.62 -43.05 26.21
C ASP A 211 -0.13 -44.35 25.54
N THR A 212 -0.60 -44.63 24.32
CA THR A 212 -0.08 -45.70 23.48
C THR A 212 1.36 -45.42 23.04
N LEU A 213 1.68 -44.19 22.61
CA LEU A 213 3.06 -43.80 22.28
C LEU A 213 4.00 -43.91 23.48
N VAL A 214 3.56 -43.51 24.68
CA VAL A 214 4.37 -43.63 25.90
C VAL A 214 4.71 -45.09 26.18
N LYS A 215 3.74 -46.01 26.11
CA LYS A 215 3.99 -47.45 26.31
C LYS A 215 4.94 -48.02 25.26
N LEU A 216 4.78 -47.64 24.00
CA LEU A 216 5.70 -48.05 22.93
C LEU A 216 7.11 -47.51 23.16
N ALA A 217 7.22 -46.25 23.61
CA ALA A 217 8.50 -45.64 23.92
C ALA A 217 9.18 -46.29 25.13
N GLU A 218 8.45 -46.62 26.19
CA GLU A 218 8.97 -47.38 27.34
C GLU A 218 9.53 -48.73 26.89
N GLN A 219 8.82 -49.44 26.00
CA GLN A 219 9.26 -50.74 25.50
C GLN A 219 10.48 -50.67 24.58
N LYS A 220 10.57 -49.63 23.74
CA LYS A 220 11.55 -49.54 22.66
C LYS A 220 12.76 -48.65 22.96
N PHE A 221 12.57 -47.61 23.77
CA PHE A 221 13.61 -46.62 24.09
C PHE A 221 13.93 -46.56 25.60
N GLY A 222 13.20 -47.29 26.46
CA GLY A 222 13.41 -47.26 27.91
C GLY A 222 14.75 -47.84 28.39
N SER A 223 15.44 -48.62 27.55
CA SER A 223 16.78 -49.15 27.84
C SER A 223 17.93 -48.26 27.35
N LEU A 224 17.64 -47.14 26.67
CA LEU A 224 18.68 -46.20 26.25
C LEU A 224 19.32 -45.54 27.47
N GLU A 225 20.64 -45.39 27.41
CA GLU A 225 21.41 -44.65 28.41
C GLU A 225 21.14 -43.14 28.28
N ALA A 226 21.15 -42.43 29.40
CA ALA A 226 21.18 -40.97 29.41
C ALA A 226 22.60 -40.47 29.12
N GLY A 227 22.71 -39.37 28.38
CA GLY A 227 23.97 -38.70 28.08
C GLY A 227 24.61 -38.02 29.30
N VAL A 228 25.83 -37.53 29.09
CA VAL A 228 26.51 -36.66 30.05
C VAL A 228 26.10 -35.22 29.76
N GLU A 229 25.39 -34.59 30.70
CA GLU A 229 24.94 -33.20 30.58
C GLU A 229 26.15 -32.26 30.38
N THR A 230 26.30 -31.76 29.15
CA THR A 230 27.33 -30.80 28.79
C THR A 230 26.67 -29.66 28.03
N ALA A 231 26.50 -28.52 28.70
CA ALA A 231 26.04 -27.31 28.04
C ALA A 231 27.09 -26.89 27.01
N ALA A 232 26.77 -27.01 25.72
CA ALA A 232 27.65 -26.53 24.67
C ALA A 232 27.85 -25.01 24.83
N PRO A 233 29.09 -24.50 24.73
CA PRO A 233 29.33 -23.07 24.81
C PRO A 233 28.58 -22.33 23.68
N LYS A 234 28.21 -21.08 23.96
CA LYS A 234 27.57 -20.22 22.97
C LYS A 234 28.51 -20.07 21.76
N ALA A 235 28.01 -20.36 20.56
CA ALA A 235 28.77 -20.12 19.33
C ALA A 235 29.03 -18.62 19.15
N VAL A 236 30.27 -18.25 18.81
CA VAL A 236 30.68 -16.86 18.65
C VAL A 236 30.45 -16.39 17.22
N PHE A 237 29.61 -15.37 17.05
CA PHE A 237 29.49 -14.69 15.77
C PHE A 237 30.70 -13.77 15.57
N THR A 238 31.41 -13.97 14.48
CA THR A 238 32.66 -13.26 14.15
C THR A 238 32.47 -12.28 13.01
N GLY A 239 31.77 -12.69 11.94
CA GLY A 239 31.53 -11.86 10.76
C GLY A 239 32.79 -11.70 9.88
N SER A 240 32.62 -11.86 8.57
CA SER A 240 33.66 -11.69 7.54
C SER A 240 33.00 -11.72 6.17
N GLU A 241 33.77 -11.53 5.10
CA GLU A 241 33.29 -11.78 3.74
C GLU A 241 33.95 -12.99 3.06
N ILE A 242 33.24 -13.55 2.08
CA ILE A 242 33.78 -14.45 1.06
C ILE A 242 33.12 -14.16 -0.29
N ARG A 243 33.95 -14.12 -1.34
CA ARG A 243 33.53 -13.84 -2.72
C ARG A 243 34.07 -14.91 -3.64
N LEU A 244 33.18 -15.72 -4.20
CA LEU A 244 33.50 -16.69 -5.24
C LEU A 244 33.10 -16.09 -6.60
N ARG A 245 34.01 -15.30 -7.17
CA ARG A 245 33.78 -14.65 -8.46
C ARG A 245 33.83 -15.67 -9.60
N ASP A 246 32.71 -15.79 -10.29
CA ASP A 246 32.59 -16.51 -11.55
C ASP A 246 31.70 -15.71 -12.51
N ASP A 247 32.33 -15.00 -13.44
CA ASP A 247 31.62 -14.14 -14.39
C ASP A 247 30.93 -14.92 -15.52
N LEU A 248 31.18 -16.23 -15.63
CA LEU A 248 30.51 -17.11 -16.59
C LEU A 248 29.11 -17.50 -16.12
N LEU A 249 28.84 -17.44 -14.82
CA LEU A 249 27.50 -17.67 -14.28
C LEU A 249 26.55 -16.52 -14.69
N PRO A 250 25.27 -16.82 -14.97
CA PRO A 250 24.33 -15.82 -15.45
C PRO A 250 23.95 -14.79 -14.38
N GLN A 251 23.94 -15.18 -13.10
CA GLN A 251 23.41 -14.42 -11.97
C GLN A 251 24.36 -14.47 -10.78
N ALA A 252 24.41 -13.37 -10.02
CA ALA A 252 25.07 -13.30 -8.72
C ALA A 252 24.09 -13.69 -7.61
N HIS A 253 24.56 -14.52 -6.68
CA HIS A 253 23.84 -14.98 -5.50
C HIS A 253 24.55 -14.46 -4.26
N ILE A 254 23.88 -13.64 -3.45
CA ILE A 254 24.53 -12.90 -2.37
C ILE A 254 23.67 -12.95 -1.10
N ALA A 255 24.30 -13.19 0.05
CA ALA A 255 23.67 -13.09 1.36
C ALA A 255 24.46 -12.18 2.30
N LEU A 256 23.72 -11.35 3.05
CA LEU A 256 24.25 -10.53 4.14
C LEU A 256 23.52 -10.90 5.43
N ALA A 257 24.25 -11.12 6.52
CA ALA A 257 23.68 -11.43 7.82
C ALA A 257 24.46 -10.83 8.98
N VAL A 258 23.74 -10.58 10.07
CA VAL A 258 24.26 -10.23 11.39
C VAL A 258 23.94 -11.37 12.37
N GLU A 259 24.50 -11.32 13.58
CA GLU A 259 24.11 -12.26 14.64
C GLU A 259 22.59 -12.17 14.87
N GLY A 260 21.93 -13.31 14.94
CA GLY A 260 20.51 -13.43 15.25
C GLY A 260 20.24 -13.78 16.71
N ALA A 261 18.98 -14.05 17.03
CA ALA A 261 18.56 -14.41 18.38
C ALA A 261 18.37 -15.93 18.55
N PRO A 262 18.56 -16.45 19.78
CA PRO A 262 18.24 -17.85 20.08
C PRO A 262 16.79 -18.19 19.73
N TYR A 263 16.56 -19.39 19.22
CA TYR A 263 15.27 -19.87 18.76
C TYR A 263 14.18 -19.73 19.84
N LEU A 264 13.02 -19.17 19.45
CA LEU A 264 11.88 -18.88 20.32
C LEU A 264 12.12 -17.92 21.51
N SER A 265 13.27 -17.26 21.58
CA SER A 265 13.46 -16.15 22.51
C SER A 265 12.54 -14.97 22.17
N GLN A 266 12.37 -14.04 23.12
CA GLN A 266 11.59 -12.82 22.83
C GLN A 266 12.18 -12.03 21.64
N ASP A 267 13.51 -11.97 21.55
CA ASP A 267 14.21 -11.31 20.46
C ASP A 267 14.05 -12.03 19.12
N TYR A 268 13.92 -13.37 19.13
CA TYR A 268 13.61 -14.12 17.92
C TYR A 268 12.29 -13.68 17.30
N PHE A 269 11.23 -13.50 18.09
CA PHE A 269 9.96 -12.99 17.56
C PHE A 269 10.05 -11.54 17.07
N ASN A 270 10.87 -10.70 17.72
CA ASN A 270 11.15 -9.34 17.21
C ASN A 270 11.81 -9.39 15.83
N LEU A 271 12.80 -10.27 15.65
CA LEU A 271 13.49 -10.47 14.37
C LEU A 271 12.56 -11.07 13.29
N VAL A 272 11.66 -12.00 13.65
CA VAL A 272 10.63 -12.51 12.72
C VAL A 272 9.70 -11.38 12.24
N VAL A 273 9.30 -10.45 13.12
CA VAL A 273 8.53 -9.28 12.70
C VAL A 273 9.37 -8.35 11.83
N MET A 274 10.64 -8.10 12.17
CA MET A 274 11.56 -7.32 11.32
C MET A 274 11.72 -7.93 9.92
N GLN A 275 11.87 -9.26 9.83
CA GLN A 275 11.93 -10.00 8.58
C GLN A 275 10.68 -9.74 7.73
N ASN A 276 9.49 -9.73 8.33
CA ASN A 276 8.24 -9.46 7.61
C ASN A 276 8.07 -7.98 7.22
N ILE A 277 8.69 -7.03 7.95
CA ILE A 277 8.74 -5.62 7.55
C ILE A 277 9.63 -5.45 6.31
N ILE A 278 10.81 -6.09 6.28
CA ILE A 278 11.71 -6.07 5.11
C ILE A 278 11.12 -6.89 3.96
N GLY A 279 10.47 -8.00 4.27
CA GLY A 279 9.75 -8.86 3.34
C GLY A 279 10.64 -9.68 2.40
N SER A 280 9.96 -10.29 1.43
CA SER A 280 10.56 -11.03 0.31
C SER A 280 9.88 -10.58 -0.98
N TRP A 281 10.60 -10.64 -2.08
CA TRP A 281 10.13 -10.18 -3.38
C TRP A 281 10.82 -10.96 -4.51
N ASP A 282 10.11 -11.18 -5.61
CA ASP A 282 10.62 -11.75 -6.85
C ASP A 282 10.06 -10.95 -8.04
N ARG A 283 10.84 -10.85 -9.12
CA ARG A 283 10.50 -10.05 -10.31
C ARG A 283 9.17 -10.43 -10.95
N THR A 284 8.72 -11.68 -10.80
CA THR A 284 7.40 -12.15 -11.29
C THR A 284 6.23 -11.49 -10.56
N LEU A 285 6.44 -10.99 -9.34
CA LEU A 285 5.42 -10.28 -8.56
C LEU A 285 5.21 -8.83 -9.03
N GLY A 286 6.11 -8.28 -9.87
CA GLY A 286 6.12 -6.88 -10.30
C GLY A 286 6.24 -5.87 -9.15
N ALA A 287 6.00 -4.57 -9.40
CA ALA A 287 5.67 -3.59 -8.35
C ALA A 287 4.16 -3.51 -8.15
N SER A 288 3.57 -4.59 -7.63
CA SER A 288 2.20 -4.54 -7.14
C SER A 288 2.07 -3.42 -6.08
N ALA A 289 1.06 -2.55 -6.23
CA ALA A 289 0.75 -1.44 -5.32
C ALA A 289 0.47 -1.87 -3.86
N ASN A 290 0.44 -3.18 -3.59
CA ASN A 290 0.17 -3.79 -2.31
C ASN A 290 1.37 -4.57 -1.72
N LEU A 291 2.56 -4.50 -2.32
CA LEU A 291 3.76 -5.13 -1.73
C LEU A 291 4.10 -4.42 -0.42
N SER A 292 4.08 -5.18 0.69
CA SER A 292 4.21 -4.63 2.05
C SER A 292 5.60 -4.07 2.38
N SER A 293 6.60 -4.39 1.55
CA SER A 293 8.02 -4.06 1.74
C SER A 293 8.45 -2.81 0.98
N ARG A 294 9.07 -1.85 1.67
CA ARG A 294 9.68 -0.66 1.05
C ARG A 294 10.87 -1.02 0.15
N LEU A 295 11.68 -1.99 0.58
CA LEU A 295 12.82 -2.48 -0.19
C LEU A 295 12.36 -3.06 -1.54
N SER A 296 11.23 -3.79 -1.55
CA SER A 296 10.68 -4.37 -2.78
C SER A 296 10.35 -3.34 -3.86
N THR A 297 9.84 -2.18 -3.44
CA THR A 297 9.51 -1.07 -4.35
C THR A 297 10.77 -0.52 -4.99
N VAL A 298 11.82 -0.27 -4.19
CA VAL A 298 13.09 0.28 -4.68
C VAL A 298 13.79 -0.72 -5.60
N VAL A 299 13.84 -1.99 -5.22
CA VAL A 299 14.48 -3.06 -6.00
C VAL A 299 13.80 -3.25 -7.34
N HIS A 300 12.46 -3.28 -7.38
CA HIS A 300 11.73 -3.40 -8.64
C HIS A 300 11.92 -2.18 -9.55
N GLN A 301 11.77 -0.97 -9.01
CA GLN A 301 11.83 0.27 -9.78
C GLN A 301 13.20 0.50 -10.43
N ASN A 302 14.27 0.06 -9.76
CA ASN A 302 15.64 0.27 -10.22
C ASN A 302 16.27 -1.01 -10.80
N HIS A 303 15.49 -2.09 -10.98
CA HIS A 303 15.96 -3.36 -11.52
C HIS A 303 17.23 -3.91 -10.83
N LEU A 304 17.27 -3.82 -9.49
CA LEU A 304 18.48 -4.11 -8.71
C LEU A 304 18.69 -5.61 -8.44
N ALA A 305 17.62 -6.39 -8.44
CA ALA A 305 17.65 -7.83 -8.23
C ALA A 305 16.53 -8.55 -9.00
N ASN A 306 16.74 -9.83 -9.25
CA ASN A 306 15.72 -10.76 -9.72
C ASN A 306 14.79 -11.14 -8.57
N SER A 307 15.35 -11.39 -7.39
CA SER A 307 14.60 -11.71 -6.18
C SER A 307 15.41 -11.39 -4.92
N PHE A 308 14.71 -11.21 -3.80
CA PHE A 308 15.31 -11.23 -2.47
C PHE A 308 14.36 -11.81 -1.44
N ALA A 309 14.93 -12.34 -0.35
CA ALA A 309 14.18 -12.78 0.81
C ALA A 309 14.94 -12.43 2.09
N SER A 310 14.29 -11.70 3.01
CA SER A 310 14.80 -11.58 4.38
C SER A 310 14.55 -12.89 5.14
N PHE A 311 15.48 -13.26 6.01
CA PHE A 311 15.41 -14.48 6.81
C PHE A 311 15.82 -14.25 8.26
N THR A 312 15.24 -15.06 9.14
CA THR A 312 15.63 -15.22 10.54
C THR A 312 15.82 -16.70 10.80
N GLN A 313 17.04 -17.11 11.15
CA GLN A 313 17.35 -18.48 11.54
C GLN A 313 17.74 -18.50 13.01
N GLY A 314 16.95 -19.17 13.85
CA GLY A 314 17.25 -19.35 15.27
C GLY A 314 17.99 -20.66 15.52
N TYR A 315 18.89 -20.64 16.48
CA TYR A 315 19.58 -21.78 17.05
C TYR A 315 19.40 -21.79 18.59
N LYS A 316 19.68 -22.91 19.26
CA LYS A 316 19.57 -23.01 20.74
C LYS A 316 20.17 -21.83 21.54
N ASP A 317 21.26 -21.23 21.07
CA ASP A 317 22.11 -20.26 21.78
C ASP A 317 22.45 -18.98 21.00
N THR A 318 22.17 -18.94 19.69
CA THR A 318 22.42 -17.79 18.80
C THR A 318 21.50 -17.86 17.56
N GLY A 319 21.78 -17.14 16.49
CA GLY A 319 21.05 -17.23 15.23
C GLY A 319 21.73 -16.45 14.10
N LEU A 320 21.05 -16.34 12.97
CA LEU A 320 21.36 -15.42 11.88
C LEU A 320 20.11 -14.60 11.54
N PHE A 321 20.29 -13.31 11.33
CA PHE A 321 19.28 -12.43 10.75
C PHE A 321 19.86 -11.74 9.53
N GLY A 322 19.17 -11.81 8.40
CA GLY A 322 19.78 -11.35 7.16
C GLY A 322 18.83 -11.25 5.98
N LEU A 323 19.44 -11.08 4.81
CA LEU A 323 18.76 -11.09 3.53
C LEU A 323 19.64 -11.75 2.47
N TYR A 324 19.00 -12.60 1.67
CA TYR A 324 19.57 -13.22 0.49
C TYR A 324 18.93 -12.60 -0.76
N PHE A 325 19.72 -12.35 -1.80
CA PHE A 325 19.22 -11.85 -3.08
C PHE A 325 19.98 -12.43 -4.27
N VAL A 326 19.28 -12.48 -5.40
CA VAL A 326 19.78 -12.97 -6.68
C VAL A 326 19.67 -11.84 -7.70
N THR A 327 20.71 -11.58 -8.47
CA THR A 327 20.69 -10.51 -9.49
C THR A 327 21.47 -10.84 -10.75
N GLU A 328 20.87 -10.54 -11.91
CA GLU A 328 21.55 -10.49 -13.21
C GLU A 328 22.16 -9.10 -13.48
N ASN A 329 21.83 -8.09 -12.67
CA ASN A 329 22.36 -6.74 -12.77
C ASN A 329 23.73 -6.64 -12.07
N ARG A 330 24.77 -6.98 -12.82
CA ARG A 330 26.17 -7.06 -12.34
C ARG A 330 26.77 -5.70 -12.00
N GLU A 331 26.23 -4.61 -12.53
CA GLU A 331 26.79 -3.26 -12.40
C GLU A 331 26.27 -2.51 -11.16
N GLN A 332 25.14 -2.93 -10.60
CA GLN A 332 24.44 -2.23 -9.51
C GLN A 332 24.24 -3.08 -8.25
N ILE A 333 25.14 -4.04 -8.02
CA ILE A 333 25.11 -4.88 -6.82
C ILE A 333 25.32 -4.02 -5.56
N ASP A 334 26.18 -3.01 -5.64
CA ASP A 334 26.43 -2.06 -4.55
C ASP A 334 25.22 -1.16 -4.24
N ASP A 335 24.45 -0.76 -5.25
CA ASP A 335 23.19 -0.05 -5.06
C ASP A 335 22.18 -0.91 -4.26
N PHE A 336 22.05 -2.20 -4.58
CA PHE A 336 21.19 -3.09 -3.79
C PHE A 336 21.63 -3.14 -2.32
N VAL A 337 22.93 -3.35 -2.07
CA VAL A 337 23.50 -3.39 -0.71
C VAL A 337 23.27 -2.05 0.01
N HIS A 338 23.43 -0.92 -0.68
CA HIS A 338 23.16 0.40 -0.12
C HIS A 338 21.70 0.53 0.36
N PHE A 339 20.72 0.16 -0.47
CA PHE A 339 19.31 0.26 -0.09
C PHE A 339 18.90 -0.73 0.98
N LEU A 340 19.48 -1.94 1.00
CA LEU A 340 19.33 -2.90 2.09
C LEU A 340 19.79 -2.30 3.42
N GLN A 341 21.02 -1.76 3.48
CA GLN A 341 21.57 -1.16 4.69
C GLN A 341 20.77 0.06 5.14
N ARG A 342 20.24 0.85 4.19
CA ARG A 342 19.34 1.97 4.50
C ARG A 342 18.05 1.48 5.16
N GLU A 343 17.47 0.39 4.67
CA GLU A 343 16.27 -0.21 5.26
C GLU A 343 16.54 -0.81 6.65
N TRP A 344 17.68 -1.48 6.83
CA TRP A 344 18.14 -1.96 8.14
C TRP A 344 18.30 -0.83 9.15
N ASN A 345 19.00 0.25 8.78
CA ASN A 345 19.16 1.44 9.64
C ASN A 345 17.81 2.10 9.96
N ARG A 346 16.88 2.10 9.02
CA ARG A 346 15.52 2.64 9.19
C ARG A 346 14.73 1.95 10.29
N LEU A 347 14.89 0.63 10.46
CA LEU A 347 14.17 -0.13 11.50
C LEU A 347 14.47 0.39 12.90
N SER A 348 15.66 0.96 13.12
CA SER A 348 16.04 1.56 14.41
C SER A 348 15.44 2.95 14.67
N THR A 349 14.93 3.64 13.63
CA THR A 349 14.56 5.06 13.71
C THR A 349 13.11 5.37 13.31
N THR A 350 12.70 5.00 12.10
CA THR A 350 11.47 5.52 11.46
C THR A 350 10.48 4.42 11.06
N VAL A 351 10.61 3.23 11.65
CA VAL A 351 9.56 2.21 11.58
C VAL A 351 8.26 2.72 12.22
N THR A 352 7.15 2.51 11.52
CA THR A 352 5.80 2.99 11.86
C THR A 352 4.93 1.91 12.49
N ALA A 353 3.90 2.30 13.24
CA ALA A 353 2.95 1.36 13.85
C ALA A 353 2.20 0.51 12.80
N SER A 354 1.85 1.10 11.65
CA SER A 354 1.14 0.36 10.60
C SER A 354 2.01 -0.72 9.96
N GLU A 355 3.32 -0.50 9.81
CA GLU A 355 4.25 -1.51 9.31
C GLU A 355 4.38 -2.68 10.29
N VAL A 356 4.50 -2.38 11.59
CA VAL A 356 4.59 -3.40 12.64
C VAL A 356 3.31 -4.23 12.73
N GLU A 357 2.13 -3.60 12.72
CA GLU A 357 0.87 -4.35 12.77
C GLU A 357 0.65 -5.23 11.54
N ARG A 358 1.00 -4.77 10.33
CA ARG A 358 0.94 -5.61 9.14
C ARG A 358 1.91 -6.79 9.22
N ALA A 359 3.15 -6.54 9.64
CA ALA A 359 4.17 -7.57 9.76
C ALA A 359 3.81 -8.61 10.82
N LYS A 360 3.17 -8.22 11.93
CA LYS A 360 2.63 -9.14 12.95
C LYS A 360 1.57 -10.07 12.36
N VAL A 361 0.63 -9.52 11.59
CA VAL A 361 -0.41 -10.32 10.92
C VAL A 361 0.21 -11.30 9.90
N GLN A 362 1.19 -10.84 9.12
CA GLN A 362 1.92 -11.70 8.17
C GLN A 362 2.68 -12.82 8.89
N ALA A 363 3.43 -12.49 9.94
CA ALA A 363 4.17 -13.47 10.73
C ALA A 363 3.24 -14.52 11.36
N GLN A 364 2.09 -14.13 11.90
CA GLN A 364 1.09 -15.04 12.44
C GLN A 364 0.48 -15.94 11.35
N ALA A 365 0.17 -15.38 10.17
CA ALA A 365 -0.36 -16.14 9.04
C ALA A 365 0.66 -17.17 8.52
N SER A 366 1.92 -16.77 8.33
CA SER A 366 3.00 -17.67 7.91
C SER A 366 3.23 -18.79 8.93
N PHE A 367 3.20 -18.48 10.23
CA PHE A 367 3.32 -19.51 11.27
C PHE A 367 2.18 -20.52 11.22
N LEU A 368 0.92 -20.07 11.05
CA LEU A 368 -0.23 -20.97 10.96
C LEU A 368 -0.24 -21.81 9.68
N LEU A 369 0.17 -21.24 8.55
CA LEU A 369 0.29 -21.98 7.29
C LEU A 369 1.34 -23.08 7.39
N ASN A 370 2.41 -22.87 8.16
CA ASN A 370 3.41 -23.90 8.44
C ASN A 370 2.89 -25.05 9.33
N LEU A 371 1.67 -24.99 9.86
CA LEU A 371 1.06 -26.05 10.68
C LEU A 371 -0.09 -26.78 9.94
N ASP A 372 -0.14 -26.68 8.60
CA ASP A 372 -1.20 -27.22 7.75
C ASP A 372 -1.21 -28.76 7.60
N SER A 373 -0.12 -29.43 7.96
CA SER A 373 0.04 -30.88 7.83
C SER A 373 0.56 -31.55 9.09
N THR A 374 0.18 -32.80 9.32
CA THR A 374 0.69 -33.59 10.47
C THR A 374 2.20 -33.75 10.46
N CYS A 375 2.85 -33.70 9.29
CA CYS A 375 4.31 -33.72 9.18
C CYS A 375 4.93 -32.42 9.69
N ASN A 376 4.37 -31.27 9.29
CA ASN A 376 4.90 -29.98 9.72
C ASN A 376 4.65 -29.75 11.21
N VAL A 377 3.49 -30.18 11.72
CA VAL A 377 3.19 -30.18 13.17
C VAL A 377 4.18 -31.06 13.93
N ALA A 378 4.48 -32.27 13.43
CA ALA A 378 5.49 -33.13 14.07
C ALA A 378 6.90 -32.49 14.06
N HIS A 379 7.29 -31.83 12.98
CA HIS A 379 8.57 -31.13 12.90
C HIS A 379 8.65 -29.93 13.85
N ASP A 380 7.55 -29.17 13.96
CA ASP A 380 7.42 -28.07 14.90
C ASP A 380 7.52 -28.56 16.36
N ILE A 381 6.78 -29.62 16.73
CA ILE A 381 6.88 -30.22 18.07
C ILE A 381 8.33 -30.66 18.35
N GLY A 382 8.93 -31.45 17.45
CA GLY A 382 10.27 -31.99 17.65
C GLY A 382 11.32 -30.90 17.84
N SER A 383 11.33 -29.92 16.94
CA SER A 383 12.31 -28.83 16.97
C SER A 383 12.17 -27.95 18.22
N GLN A 384 10.94 -27.61 18.62
CA GLN A 384 10.72 -26.78 19.81
C GLN A 384 11.06 -27.49 21.12
N VAL A 385 10.68 -28.78 21.23
CA VAL A 385 10.95 -29.58 22.43
C VAL A 385 12.45 -29.82 22.59
N LEU A 386 13.19 -30.13 21.51
CA LEU A 386 14.65 -30.26 21.59
C LEU A 386 15.34 -28.94 21.96
N ALA A 387 14.88 -27.83 21.40
CA ALA A 387 15.52 -26.53 21.62
C ALA A 387 15.21 -25.94 23.01
N THR A 388 13.98 -26.12 23.52
CA THR A 388 13.46 -25.38 24.69
C THR A 388 12.85 -26.25 25.79
N GLY A 389 12.79 -27.56 25.60
CA GLY A 389 12.18 -28.52 26.53
C GLY A 389 10.65 -28.53 26.52
N LYS A 390 10.00 -27.66 25.74
CA LYS A 390 8.55 -27.59 25.60
C LYS A 390 8.15 -27.06 24.23
N ARG A 391 6.89 -27.23 23.85
CA ARG A 391 6.32 -26.58 22.67
C ARG A 391 5.46 -25.40 23.09
N LEU A 392 5.69 -24.23 22.48
CA LEU A 392 4.75 -23.12 22.52
C LEU A 392 3.56 -23.44 21.63
N SER A 393 2.36 -23.35 22.19
CA SER A 393 1.12 -23.48 21.43
C SER A 393 0.99 -22.35 20.40
N ALA A 394 0.15 -22.56 19.38
CA ALA A 394 -0.13 -21.54 18.39
C ALA A 394 -0.68 -20.24 19.01
N GLU A 395 -1.44 -20.33 20.11
CA GLU A 395 -1.94 -19.16 20.83
C GLU A 395 -0.85 -18.44 21.63
N GLU A 396 0.10 -19.17 22.22
CA GLU A 396 1.26 -18.56 22.88
C GLU A 396 2.18 -17.85 21.88
N VAL A 397 2.41 -18.44 20.70
CA VAL A 397 3.18 -17.79 19.62
C VAL A 397 2.45 -16.56 19.11
N LYS A 398 1.13 -16.64 18.87
CA LYS A 398 0.32 -15.47 18.50
C LYS A 398 0.40 -14.38 19.55
N ALA A 399 0.27 -14.71 20.84
CA ALA A 399 0.37 -13.75 21.94
C ALA A 399 1.77 -13.13 22.03
N ALA A 400 2.83 -13.93 21.82
CA ALA A 400 4.21 -13.45 21.80
C ALA A 400 4.46 -12.46 20.65
N ILE A 401 3.87 -12.68 19.48
CA ILE A 401 3.93 -11.73 18.35
C ILE A 401 3.02 -10.52 18.58
N TYR A 402 1.83 -10.73 19.14
CA TYR A 402 0.81 -9.68 19.33
C TYR A 402 1.27 -8.57 20.28
N LYS A 403 2.08 -8.90 21.30
CA LYS A 403 2.61 -7.91 22.25
C LYS A 403 3.74 -7.03 21.69
N ILE A 404 4.28 -7.35 20.51
CA ILE A 404 5.41 -6.62 19.93
C ILE A 404 4.97 -5.21 19.54
N SER A 405 5.72 -4.22 20.04
CA SER A 405 5.50 -2.80 19.77
C SER A 405 6.56 -2.24 18.82
N VAL A 406 6.31 -1.03 18.30
CA VAL A 406 7.29 -0.24 17.54
C VAL A 406 8.60 -0.06 18.33
N GLY A 407 8.50 0.11 19.66
CA GLY A 407 9.65 0.27 20.52
C GLY A 407 10.52 -0.99 20.60
N ASP A 408 9.90 -2.17 20.60
CA ASP A 408 10.63 -3.45 20.65
C ASP A 408 11.38 -3.71 19.34
N ILE A 409 10.78 -3.37 18.20
CA ILE A 409 11.46 -3.44 16.89
C ILE A 409 12.67 -2.51 16.83
N ARG A 410 12.55 -1.27 17.32
CA ARG A 410 13.67 -0.33 17.35
C ARG A 410 14.80 -0.82 18.26
N LYS A 411 14.47 -1.39 19.44
CA LYS A 411 15.45 -1.98 20.35
C LYS A 411 16.15 -3.19 19.75
N ALA A 412 15.40 -4.07 19.07
CA ALA A 412 15.98 -5.22 18.38
C ALA A 412 16.92 -4.77 17.24
N ALA A 413 16.53 -3.77 16.44
CA ALA A 413 17.40 -3.20 15.42
C ALA A 413 18.66 -2.54 16.01
N ASP A 414 18.54 -1.79 17.12
CA ASP A 414 19.70 -1.20 17.81
C ASP A 414 20.64 -2.28 18.39
N LYS A 415 20.11 -3.42 18.81
CA LYS A 415 20.88 -4.55 19.36
C LYS A 415 21.57 -5.39 18.28
N TYR A 416 20.86 -5.75 17.21
CA TYR A 416 21.30 -6.75 16.25
C TYR A 416 21.84 -6.17 14.93
N ILE A 417 21.51 -4.92 14.60
CA ILE A 417 21.94 -4.30 13.34
C ILE A 417 22.96 -3.19 13.62
N PHE A 418 22.66 -2.28 14.53
CA PHE A 418 23.49 -1.10 14.75
C PHE A 418 24.87 -1.46 15.29
N ASP A 419 25.90 -1.03 14.56
CA ASP A 419 27.32 -1.23 14.86
C ASP A 419 27.71 -2.70 15.15
N GLN A 420 26.98 -3.65 14.59
CA GLN A 420 27.28 -5.08 14.72
C GLN A 420 28.21 -5.57 13.61
N GLU A 421 28.91 -6.66 13.89
CA GLU A 421 29.64 -7.41 12.86
C GLU A 421 28.69 -7.99 11.82
N VAL A 422 29.17 -8.11 10.59
CA VAL A 422 28.39 -8.57 9.44
C VAL A 422 29.12 -9.71 8.73
N ALA A 423 28.36 -10.68 8.25
CA ALA A 423 28.78 -11.77 7.38
C ALA A 423 28.27 -11.50 5.95
N VAL A 424 29.15 -11.58 4.95
CA VAL A 424 28.81 -11.32 3.53
C VAL A 424 29.31 -12.47 2.66
N ALA A 425 28.41 -13.23 2.04
CA ALA A 425 28.76 -14.30 1.12
C ALA A 425 28.24 -13.99 -0.28
N GLY A 426 29.09 -14.11 -1.30
CA GLY A 426 28.70 -13.89 -2.70
C GLY A 426 29.29 -14.94 -3.64
N VAL A 427 28.47 -15.46 -4.55
CA VAL A 427 28.86 -16.44 -5.58
C VAL A 427 28.34 -15.98 -6.95
N GLY A 428 29.18 -16.04 -8.00
CA GLY A 428 28.85 -15.60 -9.36
C GLY A 428 29.52 -14.28 -9.76
N PRO A 429 28.93 -13.45 -10.64
CA PRO A 429 29.52 -12.19 -11.09
C PRO A 429 29.42 -11.09 -10.02
N VAL A 430 30.20 -11.24 -8.94
CA VAL A 430 30.14 -10.40 -7.72
C VAL A 430 31.17 -9.27 -7.68
N GLU A 431 31.70 -8.84 -8.83
CA GLU A 431 32.74 -7.80 -8.90
C GLU A 431 32.29 -6.48 -8.26
N CYS A 432 31.04 -6.05 -8.53
CA CYS A 432 30.48 -4.82 -7.99
C CYS A 432 29.89 -4.99 -6.59
N LEU A 433 30.16 -6.10 -5.89
CA LEU A 433 29.74 -6.24 -4.49
C LEU A 433 30.50 -5.22 -3.62
N THR A 434 29.76 -4.49 -2.80
CA THR A 434 30.33 -3.44 -1.93
C THR A 434 31.45 -4.01 -1.05
N ASP A 435 32.59 -3.31 -0.97
CA ASP A 435 33.72 -3.65 -0.08
C ASP A 435 33.26 -3.90 1.37
N TYR A 436 33.80 -4.93 2.03
CA TYR A 436 33.39 -5.31 3.38
C TYR A 436 33.54 -4.19 4.41
N THR A 437 34.63 -3.43 4.35
CA THR A 437 34.87 -2.30 5.27
C THR A 437 33.79 -1.23 5.10
N ARG A 438 33.35 -1.01 3.87
CA ARG A 438 32.25 -0.08 3.57
C ARG A 438 30.91 -0.63 4.04
N VAL A 439 30.64 -1.94 3.85
CA VAL A 439 29.45 -2.59 4.41
C VAL A 439 29.44 -2.43 5.94
N ARG A 440 30.49 -2.87 6.64
CA ARG A 440 30.62 -2.77 8.10
C ARG A 440 30.53 -1.33 8.61
N GLY A 441 31.17 -0.38 7.93
CA GLY A 441 31.15 1.04 8.28
C GLY A 441 29.75 1.67 8.19
N ASN A 442 28.95 1.26 7.19
CA ASN A 442 27.57 1.74 7.03
C ASN A 442 26.61 1.20 8.11
N MET A 443 26.98 0.12 8.82
CA MET A 443 26.21 -0.41 9.96
C MET A 443 26.32 0.48 11.22
N ALA A 444 27.36 1.32 11.30
CA ALA A 444 27.57 2.26 12.41
C ALA A 444 27.00 3.67 12.14
N TYR A 445 26.49 3.93 10.92
CA TYR A 445 25.98 5.24 10.54
C TYR A 445 24.49 5.40 10.94
N ASN A 446 24.24 5.81 12.17
CA ASN A 446 22.90 6.22 12.62
C ASN A 446 22.79 7.75 12.62
N SER A 447 22.04 8.30 11.66
CA SER A 447 21.81 9.75 11.51
C SER A 447 21.16 10.40 12.74
N ALA A 448 20.59 9.61 13.65
CA ALA A 448 20.01 10.08 14.91
C ALA A 448 21.01 10.15 16.09
N LYS A 449 22.18 9.50 16.02
CA LYS A 449 23.15 9.39 17.14
C LYS A 449 24.57 9.85 16.82
N ALA A 450 24.90 10.19 15.56
CA ALA A 450 26.22 10.70 15.21
C ALA A 450 26.43 12.15 15.73
N PRO A 451 27.50 12.47 16.48
CA PRO A 451 27.85 13.86 16.78
C PRO A 451 28.22 14.54 15.46
N SER A 452 27.58 15.68 15.20
CA SER A 452 27.66 16.42 13.94
C SER A 452 29.10 16.59 13.44
N ARG A 453 29.56 15.70 12.55
CA ARG A 453 30.72 15.94 11.70
C ARG A 453 30.19 16.35 10.33
N ARG A 454 30.62 17.53 9.92
CA ARG A 454 30.27 18.27 8.70
C ARG A 454 30.18 17.35 7.48
N ALA A 455 28.98 16.89 7.17
CA ALA A 455 28.58 16.49 5.83
C ALA A 455 27.90 17.70 5.19
N PHE A 456 28.22 17.96 3.93
CA PHE A 456 27.72 19.10 3.16
C PHE A 456 26.19 19.17 3.22
N SER A 457 25.70 20.20 3.89
CA SER A 457 24.29 20.51 4.05
C SER A 457 23.69 20.94 2.71
N THR A 458 22.79 20.12 2.18
CA THR A 458 21.66 20.60 1.36
C THR A 458 20.37 20.39 2.14
N HIS A 459 20.28 20.96 3.33
CA HIS A 459 19.00 21.22 3.97
C HIS A 459 18.47 22.57 3.51
N LEU A 460 17.44 22.57 2.66
CA LEU A 460 16.58 23.74 2.49
C LEU A 460 15.67 23.86 3.72
N PRO A 461 15.66 25.01 4.44
CA PRO A 461 14.86 25.21 5.63
C PRO A 461 13.58 25.99 5.29
N VAL A 462 12.47 25.30 4.97
CA VAL A 462 11.20 25.99 4.64
C VAL A 462 10.28 26.16 5.87
N LEU A 463 10.39 25.33 6.91
CA LEU A 463 9.45 25.41 8.05
C LEU A 463 9.89 26.32 9.21
N GLN A 464 11.16 26.74 9.27
CA GLN A 464 11.63 27.72 10.28
C GLN A 464 11.67 29.17 9.78
N GLN A 465 11.51 29.41 8.48
CA GLN A 465 11.50 30.77 7.93
C GLN A 465 10.19 31.52 8.16
N VAL A 466 9.05 30.84 8.29
CA VAL A 466 7.75 31.51 8.47
C VAL A 466 7.61 32.15 9.86
N ALA A 467 8.21 31.55 10.90
CA ALA A 467 8.22 32.11 12.25
C ALA A 467 9.33 33.17 12.48
N ALA A 468 10.37 33.19 11.63
CA ALA A 468 11.48 34.13 11.73
C ALA A 468 11.29 35.38 10.83
N ALA A 469 10.54 35.28 9.72
CA ALA A 469 10.30 36.37 8.77
C ALA A 469 9.42 37.50 9.35
N THR A 470 8.57 37.20 10.33
CA THR A 470 7.77 38.22 11.05
C THR A 470 8.63 39.16 11.91
N ARG A 471 9.94 38.91 12.06
CA ARG A 471 10.88 39.83 12.72
C ARG A 471 11.66 40.73 11.74
N ALA A 472 11.45 40.60 10.42
CA ALA A 472 12.18 41.33 9.40
C ALA A 472 11.26 41.95 8.32
N GLY A 473 10.33 42.82 8.73
CA GLY A 473 9.88 43.97 7.93
C GLY A 473 9.04 43.80 6.64
N SER A 474 8.95 42.64 5.99
CA SER A 474 8.08 42.44 4.80
C SER A 474 7.54 41.01 4.68
N ALA A 475 6.25 40.86 4.35
CA ALA A 475 5.63 39.55 4.11
C ALA A 475 6.22 38.85 2.86
N PRO A 476 6.34 37.50 2.85
CA PRO A 476 6.89 36.77 1.72
C PRO A 476 5.98 36.85 0.48
N THR A 477 6.57 36.82 -0.71
CA THR A 477 5.84 36.85 -1.98
C THR A 477 5.64 35.44 -2.55
N VAL A 478 4.48 35.21 -3.18
CA VAL A 478 4.19 34.00 -3.95
C VAL A 478 4.76 34.17 -5.35
N LYS A 479 5.48 33.17 -5.83
CA LYS A 479 6.11 33.19 -7.16
C LYS A 479 5.21 32.58 -8.21
N ASN A 480 5.37 32.99 -9.46
CA ASN A 480 4.86 32.22 -10.60
C ASN A 480 5.72 30.97 -10.80
N TYR A 481 5.19 29.94 -11.45
CA TYR A 481 5.96 28.78 -11.90
C TYR A 481 5.95 28.73 -13.42
N ILE A 482 7.04 29.16 -14.06
CA ILE A 482 7.12 29.31 -15.52
C ILE A 482 8.34 28.53 -16.00
N ASN A 483 8.15 27.71 -17.05
CA ASN A 483 9.23 26.95 -17.67
C ASN A 483 10.04 26.06 -16.70
N GLY A 484 9.38 25.51 -15.68
CA GLY A 484 10.03 24.64 -14.69
C GLY A 484 10.75 25.36 -13.55
N GLU A 485 10.58 26.69 -13.41
CA GLU A 485 11.28 27.51 -12.43
C GLU A 485 10.32 28.41 -11.65
N MET A 486 10.66 28.70 -10.39
CA MET A 486 9.93 29.65 -9.55
C MET A 486 10.38 31.07 -9.86
N VAL A 487 9.50 31.87 -10.48
CA VAL A 487 9.80 33.20 -11.00
C VAL A 487 9.12 34.27 -10.15
N GLU A 488 9.91 35.21 -9.65
CA GLU A 488 9.38 36.42 -8.99
C GLU A 488 8.73 37.32 -10.04
N SER A 489 7.49 37.75 -9.81
CA SER A 489 6.81 38.63 -10.76
C SER A 489 7.38 40.05 -10.72
N LYS A 490 7.42 40.70 -11.88
CA LYS A 490 7.80 42.11 -12.06
C LYS A 490 6.65 43.08 -11.78
N THR A 491 5.51 42.57 -11.28
CA THR A 491 4.33 43.38 -10.99
C THR A 491 4.56 44.39 -9.87
N ASP A 492 3.86 45.52 -9.94
CA ASP A 492 3.70 46.49 -8.87
C ASP A 492 2.40 46.26 -8.06
N LYS A 493 1.54 45.33 -8.51
CA LYS A 493 0.24 45.03 -7.90
C LYS A 493 0.27 43.68 -7.19
N TRP A 494 -0.02 43.71 -5.90
CA TRP A 494 0.01 42.55 -5.02
C TRP A 494 -1.31 42.38 -4.28
N ILE A 495 -1.76 41.13 -4.19
CA ILE A 495 -2.97 40.71 -3.47
C ILE A 495 -2.53 40.17 -2.11
N GLU A 496 -3.16 40.62 -1.03
CA GLU A 496 -2.84 40.14 0.31
C GLU A 496 -3.32 38.70 0.53
N LEU A 497 -2.41 37.81 0.92
CA LEU A 497 -2.71 36.47 1.39
C LEU A 497 -2.79 36.48 2.92
N ARG A 498 -3.99 36.25 3.46
CA ARG A 498 -4.25 36.31 4.91
C ARG A 498 -4.70 34.96 5.44
N ASN A 499 -4.23 34.60 6.62
CA ASN A 499 -4.73 33.42 7.33
C ASN A 499 -6.18 33.70 7.80
N PRO A 500 -7.19 32.91 7.38
CA PRO A 500 -8.59 33.20 7.67
C PRO A 500 -8.96 33.06 9.16
N ALA A 501 -8.18 32.31 9.95
CA ALA A 501 -8.40 32.17 11.38
C ALA A 501 -7.85 33.35 12.20
N THR A 502 -6.71 33.94 11.79
CA THR A 502 -6.04 35.02 12.55
C THR A 502 -6.17 36.41 11.93
N GLN A 503 -6.48 36.47 10.63
CA GLN A 503 -6.38 37.65 9.75
C GLN A 503 -4.95 38.19 9.57
N GLU A 504 -3.94 37.46 10.04
CA GLU A 504 -2.55 37.84 9.84
C GLU A 504 -2.16 37.75 8.36
N LEU A 505 -1.39 38.72 7.89
CA LEU A 505 -0.82 38.71 6.55
C LEU A 505 0.31 37.67 6.52
N ILE A 506 0.12 36.62 5.73
CA ILE A 506 1.07 35.51 5.61
C ILE A 506 1.85 35.54 4.29
N GLY A 507 1.37 36.30 3.29
CA GLY A 507 2.11 36.53 2.05
C GLY A 507 1.46 37.53 1.10
N LEU A 508 2.08 37.73 -0.05
CA LEU A 508 1.63 38.59 -1.13
C LEU A 508 1.60 37.82 -2.45
N VAL A 509 0.45 37.78 -3.12
CA VAL A 509 0.25 37.08 -4.40
C VAL A 509 0.33 38.09 -5.55
N PRO A 510 1.10 37.85 -6.61
CA PRO A 510 1.24 38.82 -7.69
C PRO A 510 0.01 38.84 -8.59
N GLU A 511 -0.38 40.04 -9.03
CA GLU A 511 -1.13 40.20 -10.28
C GLU A 511 -0.13 40.10 -11.44
N THR A 512 0.00 38.91 -12.02
CA THR A 512 1.02 38.63 -13.06
C THR A 512 0.88 39.58 -14.24
N THR A 513 2.01 40.12 -14.70
CA THR A 513 2.03 41.08 -15.81
C THR A 513 1.65 40.42 -17.14
N GLN A 514 1.15 41.22 -18.10
CA GLN A 514 0.76 40.69 -19.41
C GLN A 514 1.95 40.04 -20.15
N GLU A 515 3.16 40.59 -19.99
CA GLU A 515 4.39 40.05 -20.56
C GLU A 515 4.69 38.65 -20.00
N GLU A 516 4.57 38.45 -18.69
CA GLU A 516 4.78 37.16 -18.03
C GLU A 516 3.71 36.13 -18.40
N LEU A 517 2.44 36.57 -18.55
CA LEU A 517 1.36 35.70 -19.06
C LEU A 517 1.64 35.24 -20.49
N ASN A 518 2.06 36.17 -21.36
CA ASN A 518 2.44 35.87 -22.75
C ASN A 518 3.63 34.90 -22.80
N GLU A 519 4.61 35.05 -21.89
CA GLU A 519 5.75 34.15 -21.73
C GLU A 519 5.31 32.75 -21.31
N ALA A 520 4.49 32.63 -20.26
CA ALA A 520 3.97 31.34 -19.78
C ALA A 520 3.25 30.55 -20.89
N THR A 521 2.45 31.23 -21.71
CA THR A 521 1.76 30.59 -22.84
C THR A 521 2.73 30.25 -23.99
N ALA A 522 3.76 31.09 -24.24
CA ALA A 522 4.77 30.80 -25.26
C ALA A 522 5.61 29.57 -24.93
N VAL A 523 6.05 29.43 -23.67
CA VAL A 523 6.83 28.26 -23.24
C VAL A 523 5.97 26.99 -23.21
N ALA A 524 4.69 27.10 -22.85
CA ALA A 524 3.74 26.00 -22.95
C ALA A 524 3.59 25.52 -24.39
N GLU A 525 3.41 26.44 -25.35
CA GLU A 525 3.30 26.10 -26.77
C GLU A 525 4.54 25.37 -27.27
N ALA A 526 5.73 25.87 -26.95
CA ALA A 526 6.99 25.24 -27.34
C ALA A 526 7.11 23.82 -26.75
N ALA A 527 6.85 23.66 -25.44
CA ALA A 527 6.92 22.37 -24.76
C ALA A 527 5.90 21.36 -25.30
N SER A 528 4.68 21.81 -25.66
CA SER A 528 3.62 20.95 -26.18
C SER A 528 4.01 20.23 -27.47
N LYS A 529 4.85 20.85 -28.32
CA LYS A 529 5.29 20.30 -29.61
C LYS A 529 6.17 19.05 -29.44
N GLU A 530 6.98 19.01 -28.40
CA GLU A 530 7.80 17.84 -28.07
C GLU A 530 7.06 16.87 -27.16
N TRP A 531 6.34 17.36 -26.14
CA TRP A 531 5.62 16.50 -25.19
C TRP A 531 4.56 15.61 -25.84
N ARG A 532 3.91 16.08 -26.89
CA ARG A 532 2.95 15.27 -27.66
C ARG A 532 3.58 14.07 -28.36
N LYS A 533 4.90 14.10 -28.64
CA LYS A 533 5.64 13.01 -29.29
C LYS A 533 6.13 11.96 -28.29
N THR A 534 6.20 12.29 -27.01
CA THR A 534 6.52 11.35 -25.93
C THR A 534 5.54 10.17 -25.95
N THR A 535 6.02 8.96 -25.68
CA THR A 535 5.15 7.77 -25.68
C THR A 535 4.14 7.83 -24.54
N VAL A 536 2.98 7.19 -24.72
CA VAL A 536 1.95 7.10 -23.67
C VAL A 536 2.50 6.48 -22.38
N LEU A 537 3.39 5.47 -22.51
CA LEU A 537 4.05 4.81 -21.38
C LEU A 537 4.99 5.74 -20.61
N ALA A 538 5.77 6.58 -21.30
CA ALA A 538 6.64 7.54 -20.62
C ALA A 538 5.81 8.61 -19.88
N ARG A 539 4.69 9.07 -20.46
CA ARG A 539 3.76 9.98 -19.75
C ARG A 539 3.09 9.33 -18.55
N GLN A 540 2.74 8.04 -18.65
CA GLN A 540 2.21 7.25 -17.54
C GLN A 540 3.19 7.19 -16.36
N ASN A 541 4.49 6.97 -16.62
CA ASN A 541 5.50 6.93 -15.56
C ASN A 541 5.58 8.25 -14.78
N VAL A 542 5.45 9.40 -15.46
CA VAL A 542 5.40 10.71 -14.78
C VAL A 542 4.18 10.79 -13.84
N MET A 543 3.02 10.25 -14.24
CA MET A 543 1.84 10.21 -13.37
C MET A 543 2.02 9.27 -12.18
N MET A 544 2.67 8.12 -12.37
CA MET A 544 3.00 7.19 -11.27
C MET A 544 3.94 7.84 -10.25
N ASN A 545 4.95 8.57 -10.72
CA ASN A 545 5.86 9.31 -9.84
C ASN A 545 5.15 10.44 -9.09
N LEU A 546 4.31 11.21 -9.80
CA LEU A 546 3.53 12.29 -9.20
C LEU A 546 2.58 11.76 -8.12
N GLN A 547 1.92 10.63 -8.38
CA GLN A 547 1.05 9.93 -7.44
C GLN A 547 1.82 9.57 -6.15
N LEU A 548 3.01 8.99 -6.29
CA LEU A 548 3.87 8.65 -5.15
C LEU A 548 4.28 9.89 -4.35
N LEU A 549 4.73 10.94 -5.03
CA LEU A 549 5.23 12.18 -4.42
C LEU A 549 4.13 12.94 -3.67
N ILE A 550 2.92 13.01 -4.23
CA ILE A 550 1.75 13.59 -3.55
C ILE A 550 1.41 12.78 -2.30
N ARG A 551 1.39 11.44 -2.40
CA ARG A 551 1.12 10.56 -1.27
C ARG A 551 2.14 10.75 -0.14
N GLN A 552 3.42 10.92 -0.47
CA GLN A 552 4.49 11.15 0.51
C GLN A 552 4.43 12.54 1.17
N ASN A 553 3.88 13.53 0.49
CA ASN A 553 3.81 14.92 0.97
C ASN A 553 2.39 15.36 1.36
N GLN A 554 1.44 14.43 1.46
CA GLN A 554 0.02 14.71 1.71
C GLN A 554 -0.19 15.60 2.95
N ASP A 555 0.48 15.27 4.06
CA ASP A 555 0.33 16.01 5.32
C ASP A 555 0.85 17.44 5.20
N LYS A 556 1.98 17.65 4.50
CA LYS A 556 2.52 19.00 4.28
C LYS A 556 1.62 19.85 3.40
N ILE A 557 1.04 19.26 2.35
CA ILE A 557 0.09 19.97 1.49
C ILE A 557 -1.15 20.32 2.33
N ALA A 558 -1.66 19.37 3.13
CA ALA A 558 -2.80 19.61 4.00
C ALA A 558 -2.53 20.73 5.03
N GLU A 559 -1.36 20.76 5.66
CA GLU A 559 -0.95 21.85 6.56
C GLU A 559 -1.01 23.23 5.89
N ASN A 560 -0.52 23.35 4.64
CA ASN A 560 -0.62 24.60 3.88
C ASN A 560 -2.08 24.98 3.55
N ILE A 561 -2.92 24.00 3.18
CA ILE A 561 -4.34 24.25 2.95
C ILE A 561 -5.02 24.77 4.23
N VAL A 562 -4.70 24.21 5.41
CA VAL A 562 -5.25 24.73 6.67
C VAL A 562 -4.79 26.17 6.93
N LEU A 563 -3.53 26.48 6.65
CA LEU A 563 -2.96 27.81 6.86
C LEU A 563 -3.64 28.89 6.00
N GLU A 564 -3.87 28.61 4.72
CA GLU A 564 -4.35 29.59 3.74
C GLU A 564 -5.88 29.55 3.57
N GLN A 565 -6.49 28.37 3.57
CA GLN A 565 -7.94 28.20 3.33
C GLN A 565 -8.75 28.08 4.62
N GLY A 566 -8.17 27.49 5.68
CA GLY A 566 -8.75 27.44 7.02
C GLY A 566 -9.52 26.17 7.40
N LYS A 567 -9.89 25.28 6.46
CA LYS A 567 -10.57 24.02 6.78
C LYS A 567 -9.78 23.17 7.78
N THR A 568 -10.44 22.18 8.38
CA THR A 568 -9.79 21.27 9.32
C THR A 568 -8.70 20.45 8.63
N PHE A 569 -7.69 20.02 9.39
CA PHE A 569 -6.61 19.19 8.86
C PHE A 569 -7.13 17.90 8.22
N VAL A 570 -8.18 17.30 8.77
CA VAL A 570 -8.83 16.11 8.22
C VAL A 570 -9.49 16.41 6.87
N ASP A 571 -10.21 17.52 6.74
CA ASP A 571 -10.80 17.95 5.48
C ASP A 571 -9.74 18.32 4.44
N ALA A 572 -8.64 18.93 4.86
CA ALA A 572 -7.49 19.23 4.01
C ALA A 572 -6.79 17.96 3.51
N LYS A 573 -6.64 16.93 4.35
CA LYS A 573 -6.16 15.62 3.89
C LYS A 573 -7.12 14.97 2.90
N GLY A 574 -8.42 15.13 3.12
CA GLY A 574 -9.48 14.69 2.18
C GLY A 574 -9.38 15.38 0.83
N ASP A 575 -9.15 16.69 0.81
CA ASP A 575 -8.90 17.50 -0.39
C ASP A 575 -7.75 16.92 -1.23
N VAL A 576 -6.58 16.76 -0.61
CA VAL A 576 -5.40 16.19 -1.29
C VAL A 576 -5.66 14.75 -1.74
N PHE A 577 -6.29 13.93 -0.89
CA PHE A 577 -6.57 12.53 -1.20
C PHE A 577 -7.50 12.38 -2.41
N ARG A 578 -8.58 13.17 -2.49
CA ARG A 578 -9.52 13.11 -3.62
C ARG A 578 -8.86 13.56 -4.92
N GLY A 579 -7.96 14.55 -4.87
CA GLY A 579 -7.14 14.92 -6.02
C GLY A 579 -6.17 13.80 -6.44
N LEU A 580 -5.50 13.17 -5.47
CA LEU A 580 -4.59 12.04 -5.69
C LEU A 580 -5.27 10.90 -6.45
N GLN A 581 -6.54 10.58 -6.13
CA GLN A 581 -7.29 9.54 -6.84
C GLN A 581 -7.43 9.84 -8.36
N VAL A 582 -7.48 11.12 -8.77
CA VAL A 582 -7.51 11.48 -10.19
C VAL A 582 -6.14 11.27 -10.85
N VAL A 583 -5.05 11.53 -10.12
CA VAL A 583 -3.69 11.18 -10.59
C VAL A 583 -3.55 9.66 -10.74
N GLU A 584 -4.08 8.89 -9.79
CA GLU A 584 -4.12 7.43 -9.86
C GLU A 584 -4.89 6.94 -11.09
N GLN A 585 -6.01 7.60 -11.43
CA GLN A 585 -6.70 7.32 -12.69
C GLN A 585 -5.86 7.72 -13.91
N ALA A 586 -5.18 8.86 -13.89
CA ALA A 586 -4.31 9.28 -14.99
C ALA A 586 -3.19 8.25 -15.26
N CYS A 587 -2.84 7.42 -14.27
CA CYS A 587 -1.92 6.29 -14.46
C CYS A 587 -2.51 5.16 -15.34
N ALA A 588 -3.83 5.09 -15.55
CA ALA A 588 -4.47 4.13 -16.45
C ALA A 588 -4.59 4.63 -17.91
N LEU A 589 -3.81 5.65 -18.28
CA LEU A 589 -3.87 6.32 -19.58
C LEU A 589 -3.76 5.38 -20.79
N THR A 590 -2.94 4.32 -20.69
CA THR A 590 -2.69 3.37 -21.78
C THR A 590 -3.96 2.70 -22.26
N SER A 591 -4.84 2.29 -21.35
CA SER A 591 -6.14 1.71 -21.68
C SER A 591 -7.14 2.76 -22.17
N HIS A 592 -7.06 4.00 -21.66
CA HIS A 592 -8.02 5.05 -21.99
C HIS A 592 -7.75 5.75 -23.34
N LEU A 593 -6.52 5.69 -23.86
CA LEU A 593 -6.15 6.27 -25.16
C LEU A 593 -6.11 5.27 -26.31
N MET A 594 -6.46 3.99 -26.09
CA MET A 594 -6.52 3.01 -27.17
C MET A 594 -7.47 3.48 -28.28
N GLY A 595 -6.99 3.38 -29.51
CA GLY A 595 -7.79 3.65 -30.71
C GLY A 595 -8.65 2.47 -31.13
N GLU A 596 -9.44 2.67 -32.17
CA GLU A 596 -10.28 1.66 -32.80
C GLU A 596 -9.79 1.45 -34.25
N LYS A 597 -9.87 0.21 -34.76
CA LYS A 597 -9.43 -0.13 -36.13
C LYS A 597 -10.39 -1.15 -36.75
N LEU A 598 -10.74 -0.94 -38.01
CA LEU A 598 -11.61 -1.81 -38.80
C LEU A 598 -11.10 -1.91 -40.25
N THR A 599 -11.04 -3.12 -40.81
CA THR A 599 -10.86 -3.34 -42.25
C THR A 599 -12.17 -3.03 -42.97
N VAL A 600 -12.16 -2.04 -43.85
CA VAL A 600 -13.39 -1.51 -44.49
C VAL A 600 -13.52 -1.94 -45.96
N ALA A 601 -12.42 -2.33 -46.61
CA ALA A 601 -12.40 -2.95 -47.93
C ALA A 601 -11.12 -3.79 -48.07
N LYS A 602 -10.97 -4.50 -49.20
CA LYS A 602 -9.72 -5.19 -49.52
C LYS A 602 -8.55 -4.18 -49.48
N ASP A 603 -7.48 -4.55 -48.77
CA ASP A 603 -6.25 -3.76 -48.60
C ASP A 603 -6.43 -2.38 -47.94
N MET A 604 -7.63 -2.10 -47.41
CA MET A 604 -7.99 -0.78 -46.87
C MET A 604 -8.53 -0.88 -45.45
N GLU A 605 -7.92 -0.13 -44.55
CA GLU A 605 -8.26 -0.08 -43.14
C GLU A 605 -8.65 1.35 -42.76
N THR A 606 -9.66 1.48 -41.90
CA THR A 606 -9.97 2.74 -41.22
C THR A 606 -9.68 2.57 -39.74
N TYR A 607 -8.90 3.49 -39.17
CA TYR A 607 -8.61 3.51 -37.74
C TYR A 607 -8.73 4.91 -37.17
N MET A 608 -9.13 4.99 -35.91
CA MET A 608 -9.29 6.23 -35.15
C MET A 608 -8.42 6.17 -33.91
N TYR A 609 -7.67 7.24 -33.64
CA TYR A 609 -6.93 7.42 -32.39
C TYR A 609 -7.11 8.85 -31.88
N ARG A 610 -6.63 9.12 -30.65
CA ARG A 610 -6.78 10.43 -30.01
C ARG A 610 -5.46 11.19 -29.97
N GLU A 611 -5.52 12.46 -30.34
CA GLU A 611 -4.39 13.39 -30.24
C GLU A 611 -4.62 14.45 -29.16
N PRO A 612 -3.55 14.94 -28.52
CA PRO A 612 -3.63 16.13 -27.67
C PRO A 612 -4.06 17.37 -28.46
N LEU A 613 -4.59 18.35 -27.76
CA LEU A 613 -5.02 19.65 -28.31
C LEU A 613 -3.85 20.63 -28.46
N GLY A 614 -2.85 20.59 -27.58
CA GLY A 614 -1.73 21.53 -27.54
C GLY A 614 -1.60 22.20 -26.18
N VAL A 615 -1.78 23.52 -26.13
CA VAL A 615 -1.85 24.29 -24.88
C VAL A 615 -3.31 24.35 -24.39
N VAL A 616 -3.52 24.08 -23.12
CA VAL A 616 -4.84 24.23 -22.45
C VAL A 616 -4.71 25.10 -21.20
N GLY A 617 -5.83 25.65 -20.73
CA GLY A 617 -5.90 26.49 -19.53
C GLY A 617 -6.72 25.84 -18.41
N GLY A 618 -6.29 26.01 -17.18
CA GLY A 618 -7.02 25.58 -15.98
C GLY A 618 -7.20 26.74 -15.00
N ILE A 619 -8.43 26.99 -14.55
CA ILE A 619 -8.75 28.09 -13.62
C ILE A 619 -9.49 27.48 -12.42
N CYS A 620 -8.93 27.62 -11.22
CA CYS A 620 -9.38 26.91 -10.03
C CYS A 620 -9.91 27.86 -8.93
N PRO A 621 -10.90 27.41 -8.13
CA PRO A 621 -11.45 28.18 -7.01
C PRO A 621 -10.62 27.96 -5.74
N PHE A 622 -10.94 28.74 -4.70
CA PHE A 622 -10.24 28.67 -3.41
C PHE A 622 -10.61 27.41 -2.60
N ASN A 623 -11.84 26.94 -2.70
CA ASN A 623 -12.36 26.01 -1.71
C ASN A 623 -11.71 24.61 -1.74
N PHE A 624 -11.06 24.22 -2.83
CA PHE A 624 -10.26 23.01 -2.91
C PHE A 624 -8.97 23.24 -3.73
N PRO A 625 -7.92 23.82 -3.12
CA PRO A 625 -6.74 24.28 -3.84
C PRO A 625 -5.76 23.15 -4.17
N ALA A 626 -6.03 21.90 -3.77
CA ALA A 626 -5.31 20.71 -4.23
C ALA A 626 -6.17 19.84 -5.16
N MET A 627 -7.37 19.44 -4.74
CA MET A 627 -8.25 18.53 -5.46
C MET A 627 -8.57 19.03 -6.87
N ILE A 628 -9.01 20.29 -7.00
CA ILE A 628 -9.48 20.81 -8.29
C ILE A 628 -8.33 21.02 -9.28
N PRO A 629 -7.16 21.56 -8.88
CA PRO A 629 -6.01 21.53 -9.78
C PRO A 629 -5.63 20.12 -10.24
N LEU A 630 -5.70 19.13 -9.35
CA LEU A 630 -5.45 17.71 -9.68
C LEU A 630 -6.54 17.08 -10.56
N TRP A 631 -7.72 17.69 -10.68
CA TRP A 631 -8.73 17.30 -11.69
C TRP A 631 -8.34 17.74 -13.10
N MET A 632 -7.45 18.73 -13.22
CA MET A 632 -7.12 19.39 -14.48
C MET A 632 -5.75 18.99 -15.01
N PHE A 633 -4.67 19.44 -14.35
CA PHE A 633 -3.33 19.36 -14.92
C PHE A 633 -2.82 17.93 -15.10
N PRO A 634 -3.05 16.95 -14.19
CA PRO A 634 -2.54 15.60 -14.38
C PRO A 634 -3.13 14.94 -15.63
N LEU A 635 -4.44 15.08 -15.85
CA LEU A 635 -5.10 14.53 -17.05
C LEU A 635 -4.70 15.25 -18.32
N ALA A 636 -4.57 16.58 -18.30
CA ALA A 636 -4.11 17.34 -19.45
C ALA A 636 -2.69 16.92 -19.88
N ILE A 637 -1.78 16.82 -18.91
CA ILE A 637 -0.38 16.40 -19.13
C ILE A 637 -0.30 14.95 -19.58
N ALA A 638 -1.05 14.04 -18.93
CA ALA A 638 -1.13 12.63 -19.32
C ALA A 638 -1.62 12.49 -20.76
N ALA A 639 -2.63 13.25 -21.18
CA ALA A 639 -3.13 13.27 -22.56
C ALA A 639 -2.11 13.79 -23.59
N GLY A 640 -1.00 14.40 -23.16
CA GLY A 640 0.05 14.94 -24.02
C GLY A 640 -0.06 16.45 -24.28
N ASN A 641 -0.84 17.18 -23.49
CA ASN A 641 -0.94 18.63 -23.56
C ASN A 641 0.08 19.30 -22.62
N SER A 642 0.35 20.58 -22.89
CA SER A 642 0.89 21.50 -21.88
C SER A 642 -0.26 22.33 -21.30
N ILE A 643 -0.11 22.83 -20.08
CA ILE A 643 -1.17 23.56 -19.38
C ILE A 643 -0.66 24.81 -18.66
N VAL A 644 -1.46 25.88 -18.74
CA VAL A 644 -1.31 27.11 -17.94
C VAL A 644 -2.40 27.12 -16.87
N MET A 645 -1.99 27.05 -15.60
CA MET A 645 -2.86 26.98 -14.42
C MET A 645 -2.96 28.35 -13.74
N LYS A 646 -4.17 28.73 -13.34
CA LYS A 646 -4.47 29.92 -12.53
C LYS A 646 -5.23 29.51 -11.26
N PRO A 647 -4.52 29.16 -10.17
CA PRO A 647 -5.14 28.81 -8.89
C PRO A 647 -5.68 30.06 -8.20
N SER A 648 -6.57 29.91 -7.22
CA SER A 648 -7.06 31.08 -6.48
C SER A 648 -5.93 31.82 -5.79
N GLU A 649 -6.00 33.14 -5.87
CA GLU A 649 -5.12 34.08 -5.17
C GLU A 649 -5.31 34.08 -3.64
N ARG A 650 -6.34 33.38 -3.13
CA ARG A 650 -6.67 33.32 -1.71
C ARG A 650 -5.94 32.20 -0.96
N ASP A 651 -5.46 31.19 -1.69
CA ASP A 651 -4.81 30.00 -1.16
C ASP A 651 -3.94 29.29 -2.23
N PRO A 652 -2.95 30.00 -2.80
CA PRO A 652 -2.15 29.49 -3.93
C PRO A 652 -1.16 28.39 -3.53
N GLY A 653 -0.82 28.26 -2.24
CA GLY A 653 0.32 27.47 -1.77
C GLY A 653 0.25 26.00 -2.15
N ALA A 654 -0.93 25.39 -2.05
CA ALA A 654 -1.11 23.98 -2.39
C ALA A 654 -0.79 23.70 -3.87
N MET A 655 -1.22 24.59 -4.78
CA MET A 655 -0.89 24.46 -6.21
C MET A 655 0.62 24.62 -6.46
N MET A 656 1.28 25.54 -5.75
CA MET A 656 2.73 25.74 -5.89
C MET A 656 3.52 24.52 -5.42
N MET A 657 3.12 23.91 -4.29
CA MET A 657 3.70 22.64 -3.83
C MET A 657 3.48 21.53 -4.86
N LEU A 658 2.28 21.42 -5.45
CA LEU A 658 1.99 20.45 -6.50
C LEU A 658 2.83 20.67 -7.77
N ALA A 659 3.13 21.92 -8.13
CA ALA A 659 4.00 22.24 -9.26
C ALA A 659 5.45 21.77 -9.03
N GLU A 660 5.99 21.95 -7.82
CA GLU A 660 7.30 21.40 -7.44
C GLU A 660 7.33 19.88 -7.50
N LEU A 661 6.29 19.21 -6.98
CA LEU A 661 6.19 17.75 -7.04
C LEU A 661 6.03 17.25 -8.49
N ALA A 662 5.33 17.97 -9.34
CA ALA A 662 5.24 17.67 -10.78
C ALA A 662 6.60 17.77 -11.47
N ALA A 663 7.41 18.78 -11.13
CA ALA A 663 8.79 18.90 -11.60
C ALA A 663 9.63 17.68 -11.19
N GLN A 664 9.58 17.31 -9.90
CA GLN A 664 10.28 16.16 -9.34
C GLN A 664 9.80 14.82 -9.95
N ALA A 665 8.52 14.74 -10.34
CA ALA A 665 7.95 13.56 -11.00
C ALA A 665 8.48 13.34 -12.43
N GLY A 666 9.13 14.35 -13.01
CA GLY A 666 9.65 14.33 -14.38
C GLY A 666 8.75 15.01 -15.41
N VAL A 667 7.83 15.89 -15.00
CA VAL A 667 7.12 16.77 -15.94
C VAL A 667 8.14 17.70 -16.61
N PRO A 668 8.27 17.70 -17.96
CA PRO A 668 9.25 18.54 -18.63
C PRO A 668 9.00 20.04 -18.42
N LYS A 669 10.08 20.83 -18.48
CA LYS A 669 10.02 22.29 -18.41
C LYS A 669 9.00 22.84 -19.42
N GLY A 670 8.15 23.75 -18.97
CA GLY A 670 7.11 24.39 -19.78
C GLY A 670 5.83 23.56 -19.99
N VAL A 671 5.81 22.27 -19.64
CA VAL A 671 4.57 21.46 -19.76
C VAL A 671 3.52 21.85 -18.73
N LEU A 672 3.95 22.20 -17.51
CA LEU A 672 3.12 22.82 -16.47
C LEU A 672 3.63 24.25 -16.22
N ASN A 673 2.73 25.23 -16.27
CA ASN A 673 3.02 26.60 -15.85
C ASN A 673 1.90 27.06 -14.90
N VAL A 674 2.24 27.80 -13.86
CA VAL A 674 1.32 28.38 -12.89
C VAL A 674 1.52 29.89 -12.88
N VAL A 675 0.44 30.62 -13.12
CA VAL A 675 0.40 32.08 -13.10
C VAL A 675 -0.68 32.55 -12.12
N HIS A 676 -0.42 33.66 -11.44
CA HIS A 676 -1.35 34.23 -10.47
C HIS A 676 -1.98 35.53 -10.97
N GLY A 677 -3.11 35.90 -10.37
CA GLY A 677 -3.80 37.16 -10.65
C GLY A 677 -5.31 36.98 -10.76
N SER A 678 -6.04 38.08 -10.92
CA SER A 678 -7.50 38.10 -10.91
C SER A 678 -8.10 38.04 -12.32
N VAL A 679 -8.89 39.03 -12.70
CA VAL A 679 -9.70 39.05 -13.94
C VAL A 679 -8.82 39.15 -15.19
N ASP A 680 -7.74 39.91 -15.14
CA ASP A 680 -6.86 40.11 -16.30
C ASP A 680 -6.12 38.81 -16.69
N CYS A 681 -5.64 38.06 -15.70
CA CYS A 681 -5.05 36.75 -15.92
C CYS A 681 -6.06 35.75 -16.51
N VAL A 682 -7.31 35.78 -16.04
CA VAL A 682 -8.40 34.96 -16.61
C VAL A 682 -8.71 35.36 -18.05
N ASN A 683 -8.78 36.67 -18.33
CA ASN A 683 -9.02 37.19 -19.68
C ASN A 683 -7.91 36.76 -20.65
N HIS A 684 -6.64 36.81 -20.23
CA HIS A 684 -5.53 36.29 -21.03
C HIS A 684 -5.76 34.83 -21.44
N ILE A 685 -6.12 33.95 -20.49
CA ILE A 685 -6.41 32.53 -20.78
C ILE A 685 -7.58 32.39 -21.76
N CYS A 686 -8.60 33.24 -21.64
CA CYS A 686 -9.75 33.27 -22.55
C CYS A 686 -9.43 33.81 -23.95
N ASP A 687 -8.47 34.72 -24.08
CA ASP A 687 -8.19 35.45 -25.32
C ASP A 687 -7.04 34.86 -26.14
N ASP A 688 -6.01 34.30 -25.49
CA ASP A 688 -4.81 33.84 -26.20
C ASP A 688 -5.12 32.69 -27.16
N GLU A 689 -4.93 32.91 -28.47
CA GLU A 689 -5.26 31.95 -29.53
C GLU A 689 -4.51 30.62 -29.41
N ARG A 690 -3.36 30.58 -28.73
CA ARG A 690 -2.57 29.36 -28.55
C ARG A 690 -3.25 28.37 -27.60
N ILE A 691 -4.04 28.86 -26.64
CA ILE A 691 -4.83 28.05 -25.72
C ILE A 691 -6.07 27.51 -26.44
N LYS A 692 -6.23 26.18 -26.45
CA LYS A 692 -7.25 25.47 -27.24
C LYS A 692 -8.46 25.00 -26.43
N ALA A 693 -8.31 24.86 -25.11
CA ALA A 693 -9.38 24.46 -24.22
C ALA A 693 -9.21 25.09 -22.83
N ILE A 694 -10.31 25.35 -22.13
CA ILE A 694 -10.33 25.94 -20.79
C ILE A 694 -11.17 25.07 -19.86
N SER A 695 -10.57 24.64 -18.74
CA SER A 695 -11.24 23.97 -17.64
C SER A 695 -11.42 24.96 -16.49
N PHE A 696 -12.65 25.20 -16.07
CA PHE A 696 -12.98 26.14 -14.99
C PHE A 696 -13.87 25.50 -13.93
N VAL A 697 -13.60 25.77 -12.66
CA VAL A 697 -14.52 25.51 -11.55
C VAL A 697 -14.62 26.76 -10.70
N GLY A 698 -15.83 27.20 -10.38
CA GLY A 698 -16.04 28.35 -9.49
C GLY A 698 -17.47 28.90 -9.55
N SER A 699 -17.63 30.19 -9.26
CA SER A 699 -18.94 30.86 -9.19
C SER A 699 -19.58 31.07 -10.57
N ASP A 700 -20.91 31.18 -10.59
CA ASP A 700 -21.73 31.46 -11.79
C ASP A 700 -21.23 32.65 -12.61
N LYS A 701 -20.98 33.81 -11.96
CA LYS A 701 -20.56 35.04 -12.65
C LYS A 701 -19.25 34.85 -13.41
N ALA A 702 -18.25 34.25 -12.76
CA ALA A 702 -16.96 34.00 -13.37
C ALA A 702 -17.05 32.93 -14.47
N GLY A 703 -17.78 31.85 -14.22
CA GLY A 703 -17.91 30.77 -15.20
C GLY A 703 -18.72 31.15 -16.43
N GLN A 704 -19.78 31.95 -16.30
CA GLN A 704 -20.50 32.50 -17.46
C GLN A 704 -19.60 33.40 -18.31
N HIS A 705 -18.79 34.25 -17.67
CA HIS A 705 -17.81 35.10 -18.35
C HIS A 705 -16.78 34.26 -19.13
N ILE A 706 -16.17 33.27 -18.48
CA ILE A 706 -15.17 32.39 -19.09
C ILE A 706 -15.77 31.54 -20.21
N TYR A 707 -16.95 30.98 -20.00
CA TYR A 707 -17.64 30.16 -21.00
C TYR A 707 -18.02 30.98 -22.23
N SER A 708 -18.65 32.14 -22.06
CA SER A 708 -19.03 33.01 -23.18
C SER A 708 -17.81 33.52 -23.93
N ARG A 709 -16.80 34.04 -23.23
CA ARG A 709 -15.59 34.62 -23.83
C ARG A 709 -14.71 33.57 -24.51
N GLY A 710 -14.46 32.44 -23.83
CA GLY A 710 -13.65 31.36 -24.37
C GLY A 710 -14.26 30.72 -25.63
N ASN A 711 -15.59 30.46 -25.63
CA ASN A 711 -16.27 29.94 -26.81
C ASN A 711 -16.32 30.95 -27.96
N ALA A 712 -16.51 32.25 -27.66
CA ALA A 712 -16.45 33.30 -28.69
C ALA A 712 -15.09 33.34 -29.41
N ASN A 713 -14.00 32.96 -28.71
CA ASN A 713 -12.66 32.79 -29.26
C ASN A 713 -12.37 31.38 -29.81
N GLY A 714 -13.42 30.56 -30.05
CA GLY A 714 -13.33 29.25 -30.67
C GLY A 714 -12.71 28.13 -29.81
N LYS A 715 -12.59 28.35 -28.50
CA LYS A 715 -12.01 27.37 -27.56
C LYS A 715 -13.08 26.43 -27.04
N ARG A 716 -12.69 25.18 -26.72
CA ARG A 716 -13.56 24.30 -25.92
C ARG A 716 -13.56 24.77 -24.47
N VAL A 717 -14.73 24.89 -23.85
CA VAL A 717 -14.83 25.27 -22.43
C VAL A 717 -15.70 24.28 -21.68
N GLN A 718 -15.19 23.77 -20.57
CA GLN A 718 -15.98 23.11 -19.54
C GLN A 718 -15.93 24.00 -18.28
N ALA A 719 -17.08 24.40 -17.76
CA ALA A 719 -17.19 25.31 -16.63
C ALA A 719 -18.18 24.78 -15.61
N ASN A 720 -17.69 24.32 -14.46
CA ASN A 720 -18.52 23.95 -13.32
C ASN A 720 -18.86 25.20 -12.53
N LEU A 721 -20.14 25.44 -12.33
CA LEU A 721 -20.69 26.63 -11.70
C LEU A 721 -21.17 26.33 -10.26
N GLY A 722 -21.94 27.25 -9.68
CA GLY A 722 -22.51 27.13 -8.36
C GLY A 722 -23.52 25.99 -8.23
N ALA A 723 -23.94 25.75 -6.99
CA ALA A 723 -24.87 24.69 -6.66
C ALA A 723 -25.84 25.07 -5.54
N LYS A 724 -26.96 24.35 -5.48
CA LYS A 724 -27.86 24.30 -4.34
C LYS A 724 -28.33 22.86 -4.19
N ASN A 725 -27.58 22.06 -3.45
CA ASN A 725 -27.85 20.62 -3.35
C ASN A 725 -28.93 20.36 -2.30
N HIS A 726 -29.82 19.41 -2.62
CA HIS A 726 -30.93 19.01 -1.76
C HIS A 726 -30.72 17.58 -1.28
N ALA A 727 -31.19 17.29 -0.06
CA ALA A 727 -31.41 15.92 0.40
C ALA A 727 -32.85 15.76 0.83
N VAL A 728 -33.50 14.72 0.33
CA VAL A 728 -34.86 14.35 0.71
C VAL A 728 -34.78 13.32 1.84
N ILE A 729 -35.47 13.57 2.95
CA ILE A 729 -35.62 12.59 4.02
C ILE A 729 -37.05 12.05 4.00
N LEU A 730 -37.19 10.75 3.81
CA LEU A 730 -38.46 10.05 3.96
C LEU A 730 -38.64 9.53 5.39
N PRO A 731 -39.88 9.41 5.89
CA PRO A 731 -40.15 8.92 7.26
C PRO A 731 -39.57 7.54 7.56
N ASP A 732 -39.37 6.71 6.53
CA ASP A 732 -38.85 5.35 6.66
C ASP A 732 -37.32 5.28 6.71
N ALA A 733 -36.62 6.42 6.55
CA ALA A 733 -35.16 6.48 6.63
C ALA A 733 -34.64 6.06 8.00
N ASN A 734 -33.41 5.54 8.05
CA ASN A 734 -32.72 5.34 9.31
C ASN A 734 -32.39 6.72 9.93
N LYS A 735 -33.22 7.15 10.89
CA LYS A 735 -33.12 8.48 11.51
C LYS A 735 -31.71 8.79 12.04
N GLN A 736 -31.14 7.89 12.83
CA GLN A 736 -29.85 8.13 13.50
C GLN A 736 -28.70 8.30 12.51
N ALA A 737 -28.62 7.42 11.51
CA ALA A 737 -27.61 7.49 10.45
C ALA A 737 -27.81 8.73 9.56
N THR A 738 -29.06 9.04 9.22
CA THR A 738 -29.43 10.18 8.36
C THR A 738 -29.03 11.50 9.00
N LEU A 739 -29.41 11.73 10.27
CA LEU A 739 -29.10 12.98 10.97
C LEU A 739 -27.58 13.21 11.11
N ASN A 740 -26.79 12.15 11.34
CA ASN A 740 -25.32 12.25 11.37
C ASN A 740 -24.74 12.60 9.99
N ALA A 741 -25.24 11.94 8.95
CA ALA A 741 -24.80 12.17 7.58
C ALA A 741 -25.11 13.60 7.12
N VAL A 742 -26.30 14.12 7.43
CA VAL A 742 -26.72 15.49 7.12
C VAL A 742 -25.85 16.51 7.83
N ALA A 743 -25.58 16.34 9.13
CA ALA A 743 -24.72 17.26 9.88
C ALA A 743 -23.31 17.37 9.27
N GLY A 744 -22.67 16.25 8.95
CA GLY A 744 -21.35 16.25 8.31
C GLY A 744 -21.37 16.89 6.92
N ALA A 745 -22.43 16.64 6.13
CA ALA A 745 -22.52 17.15 4.77
C ALA A 745 -22.87 18.63 4.66
N ALA A 746 -23.61 19.17 5.62
CA ALA A 746 -24.00 20.58 5.67
C ALA A 746 -22.87 21.48 6.22
N PHE A 747 -22.18 21.02 7.28
CA PHE A 747 -21.28 21.88 8.05
C PHE A 747 -19.78 21.59 7.81
N GLY A 748 -19.42 20.43 7.25
CA GLY A 748 -18.04 20.08 6.93
C GLY A 748 -17.36 21.11 6.00
N ALA A 749 -16.07 21.37 6.20
CA ALA A 749 -15.30 22.47 5.58
C ALA A 749 -16.02 23.84 5.65
N ALA A 750 -16.74 24.09 6.75
CA ALA A 750 -17.57 25.28 6.95
C ALA A 750 -18.59 25.51 5.81
N GLY A 751 -19.12 24.44 5.21
CA GLY A 751 -20.09 24.51 4.11
C GLY A 751 -19.56 25.11 2.80
N GLN A 752 -18.25 25.37 2.69
CA GLN A 752 -17.62 25.92 1.49
C GLN A 752 -17.34 24.81 0.45
N ARG A 753 -18.36 24.05 0.06
CA ARG A 753 -18.26 22.97 -0.92
C ARG A 753 -19.36 23.14 -1.97
N CYS A 754 -19.03 23.00 -3.26
CA CYS A 754 -20.06 22.95 -4.30
C CYS A 754 -20.99 21.73 -4.15
N MET A 755 -20.55 20.70 -3.42
CA MET A 755 -21.33 19.51 -3.03
C MET A 755 -21.78 19.55 -1.57
N ALA A 756 -21.72 20.71 -0.90
CA ALA A 756 -22.28 20.86 0.44
C ALA A 756 -23.78 20.60 0.37
N LEU A 757 -24.30 19.90 1.38
CA LEU A 757 -25.73 19.73 1.53
C LEU A 757 -26.31 21.00 2.16
N SER A 758 -26.67 21.96 1.30
CA SER A 758 -27.19 23.26 1.75
C SER A 758 -28.69 23.25 2.05
N THR A 759 -29.43 22.30 1.49
CA THR A 759 -30.89 22.27 1.55
C THR A 759 -31.40 20.90 1.99
N LEU A 760 -32.25 20.86 3.02
CA LEU A 760 -32.92 19.66 3.49
C LEU A 760 -34.42 19.72 3.15
N VAL A 761 -34.95 18.66 2.55
CA VAL A 761 -36.38 18.53 2.22
C VAL A 761 -36.96 17.37 3.05
N LEU A 762 -37.79 17.71 4.03
CA LEU A 762 -38.39 16.76 4.96
C LEU A 762 -39.78 16.39 4.46
N VAL A 763 -40.02 15.10 4.24
CA VAL A 763 -41.31 14.58 3.78
C VAL A 763 -42.14 14.08 4.96
N GLY A 764 -43.37 14.58 5.10
CA GLY A 764 -44.33 14.12 6.10
C GLY A 764 -43.80 14.18 7.55
N GLU A 765 -43.81 13.04 8.25
CA GLU A 765 -43.40 12.93 9.66
C GLU A 765 -41.90 13.17 9.91
N SER A 766 -41.05 13.17 8.87
CA SER A 766 -39.62 13.43 9.06
C SER A 766 -39.32 14.84 9.56
N LYS A 767 -40.24 15.80 9.37
CA LYS A 767 -40.12 17.19 9.86
C LYS A 767 -39.87 17.28 11.37
N ASP A 768 -40.38 16.30 12.12
CA ASP A 768 -40.25 16.25 13.59
C ASP A 768 -38.81 15.91 14.03
N TRP A 769 -37.90 15.63 13.10
CA TRP A 769 -36.49 15.32 13.37
C TRP A 769 -35.60 16.57 13.43
N LEU A 770 -36.10 17.73 12.99
CA LEU A 770 -35.35 18.98 12.97
C LEU A 770 -34.75 19.42 14.32
N PRO A 771 -35.47 19.35 15.46
CA PRO A 771 -34.90 19.72 16.75
C PRO A 771 -33.69 18.85 17.12
N GLU A 772 -33.74 17.55 16.83
CA GLU A 772 -32.62 16.63 17.09
C GLU A 772 -31.42 16.91 16.17
N LEU A 773 -31.67 17.31 14.92
CA LEU A 773 -30.61 17.77 14.02
C LEU A 773 -29.92 19.03 14.55
N ALA A 774 -30.70 19.99 15.07
CA ALA A 774 -30.17 21.22 15.63
C ALA A 774 -29.31 20.97 16.88
N GLU A 775 -29.75 20.08 17.78
CA GLU A 775 -28.95 19.70 18.95
C GLU A 775 -27.63 19.02 18.56
N ARG A 776 -27.60 18.20 17.50
CA ARG A 776 -26.34 17.62 16.99
C ARG A 776 -25.44 18.67 16.37
N ALA A 777 -25.99 19.54 15.53
CA ALA A 777 -25.22 20.61 14.89
C ALA A 777 -24.59 21.55 15.92
N LYS A 778 -25.31 21.83 17.02
CA LYS A 778 -24.82 22.65 18.15
C LYS A 778 -23.61 22.04 18.88
N GLN A 779 -23.42 20.73 18.80
CA GLN A 779 -22.27 20.05 19.42
C GLN A 779 -20.98 20.18 18.60
N LEU A 780 -21.06 20.60 17.34
CA LEU A 780 -19.88 20.78 16.48
C LEU A 780 -19.03 21.93 16.99
N LYS A 781 -17.73 21.69 17.11
CA LYS A 781 -16.75 22.66 17.61
C LYS A 781 -16.24 23.54 16.48
N VAL A 782 -16.46 24.85 16.63
CA VAL A 782 -15.92 25.87 15.74
C VAL A 782 -14.54 26.31 16.25
N GLY A 783 -13.52 26.25 15.40
CA GLY A 783 -12.14 26.46 15.86
C GLY A 783 -11.09 26.53 14.74
N TYR A 784 -9.82 26.64 15.14
CA TYR A 784 -8.72 26.66 14.19
C TYR A 784 -8.50 25.27 13.59
N GLY A 785 -8.30 25.18 12.27
CA GLY A 785 -8.29 23.91 11.54
C GLY A 785 -7.18 22.91 11.93
N MET A 786 -6.11 23.34 12.61
CA MET A 786 -5.07 22.44 13.13
C MET A 786 -5.40 21.86 14.51
N ASP A 787 -6.40 22.40 15.22
CA ASP A 787 -6.84 21.82 16.48
C ASP A 787 -7.60 20.50 16.19
N PRO A 788 -7.13 19.34 16.70
CA PRO A 788 -7.75 18.04 16.44
C PRO A 788 -9.22 17.94 16.85
N GLU A 789 -9.67 18.80 17.76
CA GLU A 789 -11.05 18.83 18.25
C GLU A 789 -11.96 19.72 17.39
N THR A 790 -11.45 20.44 16.39
CA THR A 790 -12.26 21.32 15.55
C THR A 790 -13.01 20.53 14.49
N ASP A 791 -14.33 20.74 14.43
CA ASP A 791 -15.19 20.20 13.37
C ASP A 791 -15.40 21.22 12.24
N VAL A 792 -15.46 22.52 12.56
CA VAL A 792 -15.80 23.60 11.63
C VAL A 792 -14.74 24.72 11.69
N GLY A 793 -14.00 24.90 10.60
CA GLY A 793 -13.02 25.99 10.43
C GLY A 793 -13.66 27.35 10.10
N PRO A 794 -12.86 28.41 9.89
CA PRO A 794 -13.34 29.70 9.41
C PRO A 794 -13.77 29.63 7.93
N VAL A 795 -14.57 30.62 7.50
CA VAL A 795 -14.77 30.90 6.07
C VAL A 795 -13.59 31.71 5.50
N ILE A 796 -13.39 31.67 4.19
CA ILE A 796 -12.14 32.12 3.55
C ILE A 796 -11.81 33.61 3.76
N SER A 797 -12.82 34.48 3.90
CA SER A 797 -12.62 35.94 3.94
C SER A 797 -13.65 36.65 4.79
N VAL A 798 -13.35 37.89 5.20
CA VAL A 798 -14.29 38.76 5.92
C VAL A 798 -15.56 38.98 5.09
N GLN A 799 -15.39 39.21 3.78
CA GLN A 799 -16.51 39.39 2.85
C GLN A 799 -17.36 38.12 2.73
N SER A 800 -16.75 36.93 2.81
CA SER A 800 -17.48 35.67 2.87
C SER A 800 -18.28 35.55 4.16
N LYS A 801 -17.70 35.93 5.32
CA LYS A 801 -18.39 35.94 6.61
C LYS A 801 -19.60 36.88 6.57
N GLU A 802 -19.40 38.12 6.16
CA GLU A 802 -20.47 39.13 6.04
C GLU A 802 -21.59 38.67 5.10
N ARG A 803 -21.23 38.07 3.95
CA ARG A 803 -22.23 37.54 3.01
C ARG A 803 -23.06 36.41 3.61
N VAL A 804 -22.43 35.48 4.33
CA VAL A 804 -23.13 34.38 5.00
C VAL A 804 -24.08 34.92 6.06
N GLU A 805 -23.62 35.82 6.93
CA GLU A 805 -24.45 36.41 7.99
C GLU A 805 -25.63 37.22 7.42
N ARG A 806 -25.42 37.95 6.31
CA ARG A 806 -26.47 38.66 5.56
C ARG A 806 -27.54 37.69 5.03
N LEU A 807 -27.15 36.58 4.41
CA LEU A 807 -28.09 35.60 3.85
C LEU A 807 -28.85 34.83 4.94
N VAL A 808 -28.24 34.63 6.11
CA VAL A 808 -28.97 34.12 7.27
C VAL A 808 -30.00 35.15 7.74
N GLN A 809 -29.62 36.43 7.84
CA GLN A 809 -30.53 37.49 8.25
C GLN A 809 -31.70 37.66 7.26
N SER A 810 -31.46 37.59 5.95
CA SER A 810 -32.56 37.69 4.97
C SER A 810 -33.58 36.55 5.11
N GLY A 811 -33.13 35.34 5.46
CA GLY A 811 -34.04 34.25 5.81
C GLY A 811 -34.96 34.59 6.98
N VAL A 812 -34.41 35.17 8.05
CA VAL A 812 -35.19 35.62 9.23
C VAL A 812 -36.17 36.72 8.85
N ASP A 813 -35.72 37.72 8.09
CA ASP A 813 -36.54 38.86 7.67
C ASP A 813 -37.69 38.44 6.74
N GLU A 814 -37.49 37.41 5.93
CA GLU A 814 -38.50 36.84 5.02
C GLU A 814 -39.42 35.81 5.71
N GLY A 815 -39.22 35.53 6.99
CA GLY A 815 -40.12 34.71 7.82
C GLY A 815 -39.70 33.26 8.02
N ALA A 816 -38.46 32.88 7.69
CA ALA A 816 -37.90 31.59 8.10
C ALA A 816 -37.64 31.58 9.62
N ASN A 817 -37.76 30.40 10.23
CA ASN A 817 -37.50 30.23 11.65
C ASN A 817 -36.02 29.85 11.87
N LEU A 818 -35.34 30.57 12.76
CA LEU A 818 -33.93 30.35 13.07
C LEU A 818 -33.78 29.35 14.23
N LEU A 819 -33.64 28.06 13.89
CA LEU A 819 -33.53 26.97 14.88
C LEU A 819 -32.17 26.91 15.58
N LEU A 820 -31.11 27.27 14.86
CA LEU A 820 -29.75 27.36 15.39
C LEU A 820 -29.08 28.56 14.76
N ASP A 821 -28.59 29.50 15.59
CA ASP A 821 -27.91 30.70 15.14
C ASP A 821 -26.40 30.58 15.37
N GLY A 822 -25.64 30.47 14.28
CA GLY A 822 -24.18 30.42 14.30
C GLY A 822 -23.50 31.76 13.97
N ARG A 823 -24.25 32.87 13.89
CA ARG A 823 -23.67 34.18 13.59
C ARG A 823 -22.91 34.75 14.79
N GLY A 824 -21.93 35.63 14.53
CA GLY A 824 -21.21 36.34 15.59
C GLY A 824 -20.37 35.44 16.51
N VAL A 825 -20.05 34.20 16.10
CA VAL A 825 -19.20 33.29 16.85
C VAL A 825 -17.80 33.89 17.03
N VAL A 826 -17.29 33.83 18.27
CA VAL A 826 -15.95 34.27 18.63
C VAL A 826 -15.18 33.06 19.18
N VAL A 827 -14.07 32.72 18.55
CA VAL A 827 -13.18 31.64 18.98
C VAL A 827 -12.04 32.23 19.81
N LYS A 828 -11.86 31.72 21.03
CA LYS A 828 -10.81 32.19 21.95
C LYS A 828 -9.42 32.03 21.33
N GLY A 829 -8.63 33.11 21.35
CA GLY A 829 -7.30 33.18 20.73
C GLY A 829 -7.30 33.47 19.22
N TYR A 830 -8.49 33.54 18.61
CA TYR A 830 -8.69 33.81 17.19
C TYR A 830 -9.86 34.79 16.99
N GLU A 831 -9.96 35.82 17.84
CA GLU A 831 -11.13 36.71 17.92
C GLU A 831 -11.38 37.49 16.63
N LYS A 832 -10.34 37.67 15.81
CA LYS A 832 -10.42 38.34 14.50
C LYS A 832 -10.79 37.40 13.35
N GLY A 833 -10.86 36.08 13.60
CA GLY A 833 -11.07 35.09 12.56
C GLY A 833 -12.43 35.15 11.90
N ASN A 834 -12.48 34.65 10.67
CA ASN A 834 -13.67 34.60 9.84
C ASN A 834 -14.60 33.43 10.23
N PHE A 835 -14.90 33.27 11.51
CA PHE A 835 -15.73 32.16 11.99
C PHE A 835 -17.22 32.45 11.82
N VAL A 836 -17.93 31.43 11.34
CA VAL A 836 -19.39 31.31 11.35
C VAL A 836 -19.70 29.91 11.86
N GLY A 837 -20.58 29.79 12.85
CA GLY A 837 -20.99 28.50 13.40
C GLY A 837 -22.09 27.82 12.58
N PRO A 838 -22.36 26.53 12.84
CA PRO A 838 -23.49 25.82 12.27
C PRO A 838 -24.79 26.61 12.47
N THR A 839 -25.52 26.84 11.39
CA THR A 839 -26.78 27.59 11.39
C THR A 839 -27.87 26.77 10.69
N ILE A 840 -29.08 26.73 11.26
CA ILE A 840 -30.22 26.01 10.67
C ILE A 840 -31.43 26.95 10.60
N LEU A 841 -31.95 27.12 9.38
CA LEU A 841 -33.19 27.83 9.11
C LEU A 841 -34.28 26.82 8.74
N SER A 842 -35.39 26.77 9.50
CA SER A 842 -36.58 25.98 9.15
C SER A 842 -37.66 26.83 8.52
N ASP A 843 -38.68 26.15 7.98
CA ASP A 843 -39.85 26.78 7.36
C ASP A 843 -39.51 27.66 6.16
N VAL A 844 -38.34 27.40 5.54
CA VAL A 844 -37.85 28.12 4.37
C VAL A 844 -38.77 27.83 3.17
N LYS A 845 -38.99 28.85 2.33
CA LYS A 845 -39.77 28.77 1.11
C LYS A 845 -38.89 29.03 -0.12
N ALA A 846 -39.25 28.44 -1.25
CA ALA A 846 -38.42 28.48 -2.47
C ALA A 846 -38.24 29.89 -3.07
N ASN A 847 -39.06 30.87 -2.68
CA ASN A 847 -38.96 32.27 -3.09
C ASN A 847 -38.00 33.10 -2.23
N MET A 848 -37.56 32.59 -1.07
CA MET A 848 -36.67 33.31 -0.15
C MET A 848 -35.27 33.50 -0.75
N GLU A 849 -34.61 34.61 -0.45
CA GLU A 849 -33.22 34.89 -0.90
C GLU A 849 -32.25 33.83 -0.39
N CYS A 850 -32.35 33.42 0.87
CA CYS A 850 -31.50 32.40 1.48
C CYS A 850 -31.64 31.01 0.80
N TYR A 851 -32.76 30.74 0.13
CA TYR A 851 -32.95 29.54 -0.70
C TYR A 851 -32.41 29.74 -2.12
N ARG A 852 -32.72 30.87 -2.76
CA ARG A 852 -32.36 31.12 -4.16
C ARG A 852 -30.86 31.31 -4.37
N GLU A 853 -30.17 31.94 -3.43
CA GLU A 853 -28.72 32.11 -3.49
C GLU A 853 -27.96 30.94 -2.89
N GLU A 854 -26.81 30.59 -3.47
CA GLU A 854 -25.83 29.71 -2.85
C GLU A 854 -25.17 30.45 -1.68
N ILE A 855 -25.37 29.97 -0.43
CA ILE A 855 -24.86 30.65 0.76
C ILE A 855 -23.34 30.46 0.89
N PHE A 856 -22.86 29.25 0.62
CA PHE A 856 -21.45 28.86 0.68
C PHE A 856 -20.79 29.10 2.06
N GLY A 857 -21.53 28.73 3.11
CA GLY A 857 -21.13 28.77 4.51
C GLY A 857 -21.82 27.66 5.30
N PRO A 858 -21.58 27.51 6.62
CA PRO A 858 -22.10 26.42 7.43
C PRO A 858 -23.59 26.65 7.80
N VAL A 859 -24.44 26.76 6.78
CA VAL A 859 -25.88 27.08 6.89
C VAL A 859 -26.70 26.03 6.15
N LEU A 860 -27.65 25.41 6.86
CA LEU A 860 -28.62 24.47 6.32
C LEU A 860 -30.01 25.11 6.28
N VAL A 861 -30.62 25.18 5.09
CA VAL A 861 -32.02 25.60 4.93
C VAL A 861 -32.93 24.38 4.83
N CYS A 862 -34.02 24.37 5.59
CA CYS A 862 -34.92 23.22 5.70
C CYS A 862 -36.32 23.58 5.20
N LEU A 863 -36.83 22.74 4.30
CA LEU A 863 -38.18 22.82 3.73
C LEU A 863 -38.95 21.55 4.08
N THR A 864 -40.27 21.67 4.12
CA THR A 864 -41.18 20.54 4.38
C THR A 864 -42.16 20.42 3.23
N VAL A 865 -42.40 19.18 2.79
CA VAL A 865 -43.39 18.82 1.76
C VAL A 865 -44.16 17.58 2.21
N ASP A 866 -45.30 17.29 1.60
CA ASP A 866 -46.15 16.18 2.05
C ASP A 866 -45.76 14.85 1.40
N THR A 867 -45.22 14.88 0.19
CA THR A 867 -44.93 13.69 -0.61
C THR A 867 -43.54 13.70 -1.26
N ILE A 868 -43.05 12.52 -1.64
CA ILE A 868 -41.80 12.39 -2.42
C ILE A 868 -41.94 13.05 -3.80
N ASP A 869 -43.14 13.02 -4.40
CA ASP A 869 -43.44 13.65 -5.69
C ASP A 869 -43.22 15.17 -5.62
N GLU A 870 -43.75 15.82 -4.58
CA GLU A 870 -43.51 17.25 -4.33
C GLU A 870 -42.03 17.55 -4.08
N ALA A 871 -41.32 16.67 -3.38
CA ALA A 871 -39.88 16.82 -3.15
C ALA A 871 -39.09 16.77 -4.47
N ILE A 872 -39.41 15.81 -5.34
CA ILE A 872 -38.80 15.69 -6.69
C ILE A 872 -39.15 16.91 -7.52
N GLU A 873 -40.40 17.36 -7.55
CA GLU A 873 -40.84 18.54 -8.30
C GLU A 873 -40.11 19.81 -7.82
N LEU A 874 -39.96 19.98 -6.51
CA LEU A 874 -39.23 21.10 -5.91
C LEU A 874 -37.76 21.14 -6.37
N ILE A 875 -37.08 19.99 -6.37
CA ILE A 875 -35.68 19.88 -6.79
C ILE A 875 -35.56 20.07 -8.30
N ASN A 876 -36.47 19.50 -9.07
CA ASN A 876 -36.49 19.64 -10.53
C ASN A 876 -36.77 21.08 -10.97
N LYS A 877 -37.48 21.89 -10.17
CA LYS A 877 -37.66 23.33 -10.42
C LYS A 877 -36.43 24.18 -10.07
N ASN A 878 -35.48 23.66 -9.29
CA ASN A 878 -34.26 24.39 -8.97
C ASN A 878 -33.40 24.58 -10.24
N PRO A 879 -32.82 25.77 -10.48
CA PRO A 879 -31.98 25.99 -11.66
C PRO A 879 -30.68 25.18 -11.65
N TYR A 880 -30.18 24.80 -10.47
CA TYR A 880 -28.96 24.03 -10.29
C TYR A 880 -29.25 22.52 -10.34
N GLY A 881 -28.29 21.76 -10.86
CA GLY A 881 -28.37 20.31 -11.05
C GLY A 881 -27.07 19.60 -10.67
N ASN A 882 -26.34 20.12 -9.67
CA ASN A 882 -25.03 19.58 -9.32
C ASN A 882 -25.13 18.19 -8.66
N GLY A 883 -25.73 18.12 -7.47
CA GLY A 883 -25.94 16.87 -6.74
C GLY A 883 -27.19 16.89 -5.86
N THR A 884 -27.71 15.69 -5.57
CA THR A 884 -28.89 15.51 -4.71
C THR A 884 -28.84 14.15 -4.01
N ALA A 885 -29.60 14.00 -2.92
CA ALA A 885 -29.68 12.75 -2.19
C ALA A 885 -31.11 12.44 -1.74
N VAL A 886 -31.41 11.15 -1.53
CA VAL A 886 -32.60 10.68 -0.81
C VAL A 886 -32.21 9.69 0.27
N PHE A 887 -32.79 9.84 1.46
CA PHE A 887 -32.66 8.91 2.57
C PHE A 887 -33.96 8.13 2.74
N THR A 888 -33.87 6.80 2.62
CA THR A 888 -35.02 5.88 2.67
C THR A 888 -34.55 4.43 2.84
N ASN A 889 -35.40 3.57 3.43
CA ASN A 889 -35.21 2.12 3.44
C ASN A 889 -36.08 1.41 2.38
N SER A 890 -36.89 2.16 1.64
CA SER A 890 -37.77 1.67 0.57
C SER A 890 -37.06 1.65 -0.77
N GLY A 891 -36.78 0.44 -1.28
CA GLY A 891 -36.26 0.25 -2.64
C GLY A 891 -37.12 0.89 -3.74
N PRO A 892 -38.45 0.78 -3.70
CA PRO A 892 -39.33 1.48 -4.64
C PRO A 892 -39.18 3.01 -4.61
N ASN A 893 -39.08 3.63 -3.44
CA ASN A 893 -38.91 5.08 -3.32
C ASN A 893 -37.53 5.52 -3.83
N ALA A 894 -36.48 4.78 -3.49
CA ALA A 894 -35.13 5.04 -3.99
C ALA A 894 -35.09 5.00 -5.51
N ARG A 895 -35.69 3.98 -6.13
CA ARG A 895 -35.73 3.82 -7.59
C ARG A 895 -36.60 4.87 -8.28
N LYS A 896 -37.72 5.25 -7.67
CA LYS A 896 -38.56 6.35 -8.15
C LYS A 896 -37.76 7.65 -8.20
N PHE A 897 -37.12 7.99 -7.08
CA PHE A 897 -36.27 9.18 -6.99
C PHE A 897 -35.14 9.15 -8.03
N GLU A 898 -34.41 8.04 -8.13
CA GLU A 898 -33.33 7.86 -9.12
C GLU A 898 -33.78 8.12 -10.56
N HIS A 899 -34.98 7.66 -10.95
CA HIS A 899 -35.47 7.79 -12.32
C HIS A 899 -36.10 9.15 -12.63
N GLU A 900 -36.74 9.79 -11.65
CA GLU A 900 -37.54 11.01 -11.88
C GLU A 900 -36.79 12.30 -11.53
N ILE A 901 -35.68 12.22 -10.79
CA ILE A 901 -34.86 13.38 -10.45
C ILE A 901 -34.00 13.83 -11.63
N ASP A 902 -34.00 15.13 -11.94
CA ASP A 902 -33.25 15.76 -13.02
C ASP A 902 -31.98 16.44 -12.47
N VAL A 903 -31.09 15.62 -11.91
CA VAL A 903 -29.82 16.05 -11.30
C VAL A 903 -28.74 15.06 -11.68
N GLY A 904 -27.55 15.54 -12.04
CA GLY A 904 -26.53 14.66 -12.63
C GLY A 904 -25.75 13.79 -11.64
N GLN A 905 -25.76 14.10 -10.34
CA GLN A 905 -25.18 13.26 -9.28
C GLN A 905 -26.25 12.92 -8.22
N VAL A 906 -26.56 11.63 -8.05
CA VAL A 906 -27.66 11.17 -7.18
C VAL A 906 -27.13 10.23 -6.09
N GLY A 907 -27.44 10.53 -4.82
CA GLY A 907 -27.10 9.70 -3.68
C GLY A 907 -28.31 9.00 -3.08
N ILE A 908 -28.24 7.68 -2.89
CA ILE A 908 -29.22 6.92 -2.10
C ILE A 908 -28.58 6.61 -0.75
N ASN A 909 -29.10 7.20 0.32
CA ASN A 909 -28.52 7.16 1.68
C ASN A 909 -27.07 7.68 1.77
N VAL A 910 -26.65 8.51 0.80
CA VAL A 910 -25.32 9.13 0.73
C VAL A 910 -25.52 10.64 0.49
N PRO A 911 -25.16 11.52 1.44
CA PRO A 911 -25.48 12.95 1.33
C PRO A 911 -24.61 13.70 0.31
N ILE A 912 -23.40 13.21 0.05
CA ILE A 912 -22.41 13.81 -0.86
C ILE A 912 -22.03 12.74 -1.90
N PRO A 913 -22.78 12.61 -2.99
CA PRO A 913 -22.57 11.56 -3.99
C PRO A 913 -21.48 11.92 -5.00
N VAL A 914 -20.30 12.38 -4.55
CA VAL A 914 -19.19 12.75 -5.45
C VAL A 914 -18.62 11.50 -6.12
N PRO A 915 -18.64 11.40 -7.47
CA PRO A 915 -18.14 10.26 -8.20
C PRO A 915 -16.66 10.02 -7.94
N VAL A 916 -16.28 8.74 -7.81
CA VAL A 916 -14.87 8.33 -7.80
C VAL A 916 -14.29 8.38 -9.22
N PRO A 917 -12.97 8.58 -9.40
CA PRO A 917 -12.39 8.95 -10.69
C PRO A 917 -12.69 8.07 -11.91
N PRO A 918 -12.91 6.74 -11.83
CA PRO A 918 -13.42 5.99 -12.99
C PRO A 918 -14.66 6.60 -13.64
N PHE A 919 -15.47 7.33 -12.88
CA PHE A 919 -16.60 8.15 -13.30
C PHE A 919 -16.21 9.64 -13.35
N SER A 920 -16.94 10.45 -14.12
CA SER A 920 -16.71 11.90 -14.20
C SER A 920 -17.58 12.65 -13.18
N PHE A 921 -17.21 13.87 -12.81
CA PHE A 921 -18.10 14.77 -12.05
C PHE A 921 -19.22 15.27 -12.97
N THR A 922 -20.44 14.78 -12.77
CA THR A 922 -21.56 14.95 -13.70
C THR A 922 -22.57 15.97 -13.19
N GLY A 923 -22.19 17.26 -13.10
CA GLY A 923 -23.19 18.30 -12.89
C GLY A 923 -24.17 18.41 -14.07
N SER A 924 -25.37 18.94 -13.86
CA SER A 924 -26.35 19.26 -14.91
C SER A 924 -26.94 20.67 -14.74
N ARG A 925 -27.69 21.11 -15.76
CA ARG A 925 -28.44 22.39 -15.77
C ARG A 925 -27.53 23.59 -15.46
N GLY A 926 -27.97 24.53 -14.62
CA GLY A 926 -27.21 25.73 -14.27
C GLY A 926 -25.89 25.47 -13.54
N SER A 927 -25.60 24.23 -13.14
CA SER A 927 -24.34 23.89 -12.46
C SER A 927 -23.18 23.56 -13.40
N ILE A 928 -23.43 23.41 -14.70
CA ILE A 928 -22.37 23.19 -15.68
C ILE A 928 -22.68 23.90 -17.00
N LEU A 929 -21.65 24.49 -17.60
CA LEU A 929 -21.67 24.92 -19.00
C LEU A 929 -20.61 24.14 -19.79
N GLY A 930 -21.02 23.57 -20.92
CA GLY A 930 -20.21 22.64 -21.72
C GLY A 930 -20.86 21.25 -21.81
N ASP A 931 -20.39 20.45 -22.75
CA ASP A 931 -20.91 19.10 -23.06
C ASP A 931 -20.05 17.97 -22.45
N MET A 932 -18.85 18.30 -21.95
CA MET A 932 -17.92 17.37 -21.33
C MET A 932 -17.70 17.70 -19.86
N ASN A 933 -17.63 16.65 -19.04
CA ASN A 933 -17.53 16.69 -17.59
C ASN A 933 -16.09 16.54 -17.10
N PHE A 934 -15.87 16.82 -15.82
CA PHE A 934 -14.54 16.82 -15.21
C PHE A 934 -14.05 15.42 -14.88
N TYR A 935 -12.74 15.23 -15.04
CA TYR A 935 -12.00 13.98 -14.83
C TYR A 935 -12.70 12.75 -15.42
N GLY A 936 -12.26 11.54 -15.08
CA GLY A 936 -12.86 10.36 -15.67
C GLY A 936 -12.58 10.22 -17.16
N LYS A 937 -13.38 9.38 -17.80
CA LYS A 937 -13.35 9.25 -19.26
C LYS A 937 -13.66 10.60 -19.93
N SER A 938 -14.69 11.32 -19.46
CA SER A 938 -15.11 12.60 -20.07
C SER A 938 -14.00 13.66 -20.05
N GLY A 939 -13.29 13.81 -18.94
CA GLY A 939 -12.15 14.74 -18.84
C GLY A 939 -11.02 14.39 -19.81
N LEU A 940 -10.74 13.11 -20.04
CA LEU A 940 -9.75 12.71 -21.06
C LEU A 940 -10.22 13.03 -22.48
N LEU A 941 -11.53 12.88 -22.76
CA LEU A 941 -12.11 13.28 -24.05
C LEU A 941 -12.01 14.80 -24.25
N PHE A 942 -12.20 15.59 -23.21
CA PHE A 942 -12.08 17.05 -23.24
C PHE A 942 -10.68 17.48 -23.67
N TYR A 943 -9.64 16.85 -23.12
CA TYR A 943 -8.24 17.16 -23.41
C TYR A 943 -7.68 16.50 -24.68
N THR A 944 -8.52 15.82 -25.48
CA THR A 944 -8.09 15.17 -26.73
C THR A 944 -9.04 15.43 -27.89
N LYS A 945 -8.61 15.13 -29.11
CA LYS A 945 -9.45 15.10 -30.31
C LYS A 945 -9.29 13.79 -31.07
N PRO A 946 -10.37 13.21 -31.61
CA PRO A 946 -10.24 12.06 -32.49
C PRO A 946 -9.56 12.46 -33.80
N LYS A 947 -8.75 11.55 -34.33
CA LYS A 947 -8.19 11.60 -35.68
C LYS A 947 -8.50 10.27 -36.34
N THR A 948 -9.19 10.32 -37.47
CA THR A 948 -9.55 9.17 -38.29
C THR A 948 -8.62 9.10 -39.49
N VAL A 949 -8.04 7.94 -39.74
CA VAL A 949 -7.16 7.66 -40.87
C VAL A 949 -7.73 6.48 -41.64
N THR A 950 -7.95 6.67 -42.93
CA THR A 950 -8.21 5.58 -43.87
C THR A 950 -6.94 5.35 -44.66
N ALA A 951 -6.33 4.17 -44.48
CA ALA A 951 -5.09 3.78 -45.12
C ALA A 951 -5.37 2.67 -46.13
N LEU A 952 -4.86 2.85 -47.36
CA LEU A 952 -4.87 1.86 -48.42
C LEU A 952 -3.42 1.53 -48.74
N TRP A 953 -3.06 0.25 -48.57
CA TRP A 953 -1.78 -0.29 -48.96
C TRP A 953 -2.06 -1.55 -49.75
N LYS A 954 -2.09 -1.43 -51.09
CA LYS A 954 -2.44 -2.57 -51.94
C LYS A 954 -1.42 -3.67 -51.72
N GLU A 955 -1.90 -4.90 -51.51
CA GLU A 955 -1.01 -6.06 -51.36
C GLU A 955 -0.12 -6.22 -52.61
N SER A 956 -0.62 -5.83 -53.79
CA SER A 956 0.13 -5.82 -55.05
C SER A 956 1.37 -4.92 -55.08
N ASP A 957 1.45 -3.96 -54.17
CA ASP A 957 2.57 -3.00 -54.11
C ASP A 957 3.71 -3.54 -53.24
N ALA A 958 3.54 -4.71 -52.59
CA ALA A 958 4.64 -5.42 -51.95
C ALA A 958 5.58 -5.97 -53.03
N ASP A 959 6.85 -5.56 -52.98
CA ASP A 959 7.85 -5.78 -54.05
C ASP A 959 7.85 -7.19 -54.64
N HIS A 960 7.23 -7.33 -55.82
CA HIS A 960 7.49 -8.40 -56.78
C HIS A 960 8.08 -7.75 -58.03
N THR A 961 9.24 -8.24 -58.47
CA THR A 961 10.03 -7.73 -59.62
C THR A 961 9.37 -7.99 -60.99
N ARG A 962 8.10 -7.62 -61.19
CA ARG A 962 7.43 -7.62 -62.50
C ARG A 962 6.29 -6.61 -62.54
N SER A 963 6.31 -5.73 -63.55
CA SER A 963 5.31 -4.70 -63.79
C SER A 963 3.93 -5.30 -64.11
N ALA A 964 2.89 -4.84 -63.41
CA ALA A 964 1.49 -5.12 -63.75
C ALA A 964 0.78 -3.81 -64.17
N VAL A 965 0.01 -3.88 -65.26
CA VAL A 965 -0.59 -2.72 -65.98
C VAL A 965 -2.13 -2.66 -65.84
N SER A 966 -2.69 -3.24 -64.79
CA SER A 966 -4.15 -3.34 -64.61
C SER A 966 -4.69 -2.28 -63.64
N MET A 967 -5.80 -1.63 -64.01
CA MET A 967 -6.50 -0.66 -63.13
C MET A 967 -7.23 -1.36 -61.97
N PRO A 968 -7.30 -0.71 -60.79
CA PRO A 968 -8.07 -1.22 -59.65
C PRO A 968 -9.58 -1.15 -59.92
N THR A 969 -10.30 -2.25 -59.66
CA THR A 969 -11.77 -2.31 -59.66
C THR A 969 -12.29 -2.64 -58.26
N MET A 970 -13.40 -2.01 -57.88
CA MET A 970 -14.10 -2.28 -56.61
C MET A 970 -14.79 -3.65 -56.68
N HIS A 971 -14.49 -4.54 -55.73
CA HIS A 971 -15.35 -5.66 -55.34
C HIS A 971 -15.76 -5.51 -53.88
#